data_AF-A0A355S8P3-F1
#
_entry.id   AF-A0A355S8P3-F1
#
_cell.length_a   1.000
_cell.length_b   1.000
_cell.length_c   1.000
_cell.angle_alpha   90.00
_cell.angle_beta   90.00
_cell.angle_gamma   90.00
#
_symmetry.space_group_name_H-M   'P 1'
#
loop_
_entity.id
_entity.type
_entity.pdbx_description
1 polymer ?
#
loop_
_entity_poly.entity_id
_entity_poly.type
_entity_poly.pdbx_seq_one_letter_code
_entity_poly.pdbx_strand_id
1 'polypeptide(L)'
;FESACLNCHNADKKKGDLDLSNFSGITAGGAGGTVADPGEGASSILYGTITHTLEPYMPPRGEKLSKKDADLIRDWITGGMLENKSSKAKKPSGPKIAKLNVDPSARPEGPPPMPEHLNLEPSVTSIRNTVVNDMACSPWAPLLAITGQKQILLYNTDTLKLAAILPFPDGFPETLSFHPTGKYLTAGGGIAGKSGSTYTWDVTTGNMLMSNGREFDSVLAAGLRLDLGGVALGGPSRLIKLWDTQSGEELKSIKKHTDWVTALSYSPDGVLLTTGDRNGGVWVWEAHTGNEFHTLRAHTAGITALAWRADSNIVGTASEDGQVIFWEMNNGNQVKKLTAHGGGTLSLDYARTGEFVTSGRNREVKIWKSDFTLKKSLTGFSEMIVETAITYDGKRVFTADWNGVIEAWDANTFEKLGTLSGNPPRIADRIARLQHEFEAAPQSSAAARKALETAKKGVKVAEDSLATAATSIANQKKKVSALQKETAQLATALNQTNASMESLGKSIQEKLSVALAQVQARSEEHSASLVAGTAELQNLEIAPLEAEEKRLAQQLQRLSKESESQPEDTALKNQALDAAKKLADYRARIVGMRMEITEAETKVRSLQNLVGAIAAERSEARAQLEKSNEELQALSSSRNNITIEITAAKSSLAAANKELILRQSALKQAEENLVSRETSLTAPKARLQKALRTEKALREDLNFWQAAQVNAKALVVTKKRDTLKDQQDRETTELGSLTSKLETSQSDLSSLESRKAVLQAQLDQLSVEMDSLRQSITTRKPLLEKAEVESRALQDRYLELRK
;
A
#
# COMPACT_ATOMS: atom_id res chain seq x y z
N PHE A 1 4.26 10.79 -69.02
CA PHE A 1 4.30 12.21 -68.58
C PHE A 1 3.86 13.17 -69.68
N GLU A 2 4.42 13.10 -70.90
CA GLU A 2 4.06 14.00 -72.02
C GLU A 2 2.56 14.06 -72.33
N SER A 3 1.90 12.91 -72.38
CA SER A 3 0.48 12.81 -72.75
C SER A 3 -0.51 13.39 -71.74
N ALA A 4 -0.16 13.46 -70.46
CA ALA A 4 -1.13 13.70 -69.37
C ALA A 4 -0.69 14.75 -68.33
N CYS A 5 0.61 15.03 -68.22
CA CYS A 5 1.17 15.82 -67.11
C CYS A 5 1.80 17.14 -67.58
N LEU A 6 2.44 17.13 -68.76
CA LEU A 6 3.22 18.28 -69.24
C LEU A 6 2.40 19.47 -69.68
N ASN A 7 1.07 19.35 -69.82
CA ASN A 7 0.22 20.51 -70.07
C ASN A 7 0.18 21.50 -68.88
N CYS A 8 0.48 21.00 -67.66
CA CYS A 8 0.45 21.77 -66.41
C CYS A 8 1.74 21.73 -65.58
N HIS A 9 2.67 20.81 -65.89
CA HIS A 9 3.92 20.56 -65.17
C HIS A 9 5.11 20.49 -66.13
N ASN A 10 5.50 21.64 -66.71
CA ASN A 10 6.64 21.78 -67.62
C ASN A 10 7.48 23.00 -67.23
N ALA A 11 8.62 23.22 -67.91
CA ALA A 11 9.54 24.32 -67.62
C ALA A 11 8.89 25.72 -67.60
N ASP A 12 7.91 25.98 -68.47
CA ASP A 12 7.20 27.26 -68.61
C ASP A 12 5.97 27.38 -67.69
N LYS A 13 5.39 26.24 -67.28
CA LYS A 13 4.19 26.12 -66.46
C LYS A 13 4.42 25.08 -65.36
N LYS A 14 4.90 25.55 -64.20
CA LYS A 14 5.17 24.74 -63.00
C LYS A 14 4.08 24.88 -61.96
N LYS A 15 2.87 24.36 -62.21
CA LYS A 15 1.81 24.41 -61.18
C LYS A 15 2.27 23.59 -59.95
N GLY A 16 2.16 24.20 -58.75
CA GLY A 16 2.69 23.58 -57.52
C GLY A 16 4.22 23.50 -57.47
N ASP A 17 4.91 24.36 -58.23
CA ASP A 17 6.37 24.40 -58.41
C ASP A 17 7.01 23.11 -58.92
N LEU A 18 6.20 22.22 -59.51
CA LEU A 18 6.63 20.92 -60.00
C LEU A 18 6.82 20.92 -61.53
N ASP A 19 7.98 20.46 -61.98
CA ASP A 19 8.32 20.25 -63.39
C ASP A 19 8.53 18.75 -63.67
N LEU A 20 7.68 18.17 -64.53
CA LEU A 20 7.76 16.75 -64.89
C LEU A 20 8.36 16.53 -66.29
N SER A 21 8.87 17.57 -66.94
CA SER A 21 9.40 17.52 -68.32
C SER A 21 10.80 16.91 -68.43
N ASN A 22 11.54 16.87 -67.32
CA ASN A 22 12.90 16.36 -67.28
C ASN A 22 13.18 15.72 -65.91
N PHE A 23 14.20 14.85 -65.87
CA PHE A 23 14.53 14.07 -64.67
C PHE A 23 14.94 14.97 -63.47
N SER A 24 15.66 16.06 -63.74
CA SER A 24 16.07 17.02 -62.71
C SER A 24 14.87 17.73 -62.07
N GLY A 25 13.83 18.04 -62.83
CA GLY A 25 12.60 18.66 -62.32
C GLY A 25 11.80 17.69 -61.45
N ILE A 26 11.71 16.42 -61.86
CA ILE A 26 11.00 15.39 -61.08
C ILE A 26 11.71 15.15 -59.74
N THR A 27 13.04 15.12 -59.74
CA THR A 27 13.85 14.88 -58.53
C THR A 27 13.95 16.10 -57.61
N ALA A 28 13.88 17.32 -58.14
CA ALA A 28 13.80 18.55 -57.34
C ALA A 28 12.50 18.66 -56.53
N GLY A 29 11.44 17.98 -56.96
CA GLY A 29 10.14 18.02 -56.30
C GLY A 29 9.36 19.32 -56.57
N GLY A 30 8.31 19.56 -55.80
CA GLY A 30 7.50 20.77 -55.88
C GLY A 30 7.42 21.51 -54.55
N ALA A 31 6.47 22.45 -54.42
CA ALA A 31 6.27 23.23 -53.19
C ALA A 31 5.96 22.38 -51.94
N GLY A 32 5.51 21.12 -52.14
CA GLY A 32 5.24 20.14 -51.09
C GLY A 32 6.41 19.19 -50.77
N GLY A 33 7.59 19.39 -51.35
CA GLY A 33 8.75 18.51 -51.19
C GLY A 33 8.94 17.50 -52.33
N THR A 34 9.67 16.42 -52.05
CA THR A 34 9.95 15.36 -53.04
C THR A 34 8.65 14.69 -53.49
N VAL A 35 8.43 14.61 -54.80
CA VAL A 35 7.20 14.02 -55.35
C VAL A 35 7.29 12.51 -55.56
N ALA A 36 8.51 12.00 -55.73
CA ALA A 36 8.81 10.59 -55.86
C ALA A 36 10.26 10.33 -55.43
N ASP A 37 10.46 9.30 -54.61
CA ASP A 37 11.78 8.83 -54.21
C ASP A 37 12.10 7.50 -54.89
N PRO A 38 13.35 7.29 -55.37
CA PRO A 38 13.75 6.03 -56.00
C PRO A 38 13.47 4.82 -55.09
N GLY A 39 12.74 3.83 -55.60
CA GLY A 39 12.33 2.64 -54.85
C GLY A 39 10.95 2.77 -54.18
N GLU A 40 10.35 3.97 -54.17
CA GLU A 40 9.13 4.27 -53.41
C GLU A 40 7.89 4.50 -54.30
N GLY A 41 7.64 3.62 -55.28
CA GLY A 41 6.61 3.88 -56.28
C GLY A 41 5.19 4.00 -55.72
N ALA A 42 4.78 3.07 -54.85
CA ALA A 42 3.40 3.02 -54.35
C ALA A 42 3.10 4.09 -53.28
N SER A 43 4.11 4.51 -52.52
CA SER A 43 4.00 5.55 -51.47
C SER A 43 4.36 6.95 -51.99
N SER A 44 4.82 7.07 -53.23
CA SER A 44 5.15 8.36 -53.82
C SER A 44 3.92 9.29 -53.85
N ILE A 45 4.14 10.56 -53.52
CA ILE A 45 3.12 11.61 -53.65
C ILE A 45 2.62 11.67 -55.09
N LEU A 46 3.51 11.46 -56.07
CA LEU A 46 3.17 11.41 -57.49
C LEU A 46 2.17 10.29 -57.81
N TYR A 47 2.36 9.06 -57.29
CA TYR A 47 1.41 7.97 -57.49
C TYR A 47 0.10 8.19 -56.72
N GLY A 48 0.19 8.70 -55.48
CA GLY A 48 -0.98 8.96 -54.64
C GLY A 48 -1.93 10.02 -55.24
N THR A 49 -1.35 11.08 -55.82
CA THR A 49 -2.10 12.19 -56.42
C THR A 49 -2.73 11.82 -57.77
N ILE A 50 -2.07 11.01 -58.60
CA ILE A 50 -2.62 10.54 -59.90
C ILE A 50 -3.65 9.41 -59.78
N THR A 51 -3.65 8.70 -58.64
CA THR A 51 -4.64 7.65 -58.32
C THR A 51 -5.81 8.16 -57.47
N HIS A 52 -5.77 9.43 -57.08
CA HIS A 52 -6.74 10.09 -56.19
C HIS A 52 -6.83 9.44 -54.79
N THR A 53 -5.71 8.96 -54.27
CA THR A 53 -5.60 8.40 -52.90
C THR A 53 -4.99 9.39 -51.90
N LEU A 54 -4.47 10.52 -52.40
CA LEU A 54 -3.80 11.58 -51.65
C LEU A 54 -4.12 12.93 -52.30
N GLU A 55 -4.46 13.95 -51.50
CA GLU A 55 -4.73 15.31 -51.98
C GLU A 55 -3.44 16.14 -52.07
N PRO A 56 -3.25 17.01 -53.08
CA PRO A 56 -4.23 17.40 -54.11
C PRO A 56 -4.37 16.39 -55.25
N TYR A 57 -5.60 16.17 -55.73
CA TYR A 57 -5.87 15.25 -56.84
C TYR A 57 -5.36 15.79 -58.18
N MET A 58 -4.77 14.91 -58.98
CA MET A 58 -4.24 15.23 -60.31
C MET A 58 -4.81 14.24 -61.35
N PRO A 59 -5.55 14.70 -62.37
CA PRO A 59 -5.88 16.10 -62.70
C PRO A 59 -6.92 16.72 -61.74
N PRO A 60 -6.82 18.01 -61.36
CA PRO A 60 -7.72 18.63 -60.36
C PRO A 60 -9.21 18.69 -60.76
N ARG A 61 -9.50 18.57 -62.06
CA ARG A 61 -10.85 18.54 -62.64
C ARG A 61 -10.90 17.51 -63.78
N GLY A 62 -10.60 16.25 -63.47
CA GLY A 62 -10.61 15.15 -64.42
C GLY A 62 -10.71 13.78 -63.75
N GLU A 63 -10.83 12.74 -64.57
CA GLU A 63 -10.74 11.35 -64.08
C GLU A 63 -9.29 11.00 -63.74
N LYS A 64 -9.12 10.12 -62.75
CA LYS A 64 -7.81 9.58 -62.36
C LYS A 64 -7.14 8.89 -63.55
N LEU A 65 -5.81 8.87 -63.54
CA LEU A 65 -5.05 8.23 -64.62
C LEU A 65 -5.42 6.75 -64.75
N SER A 66 -5.35 6.21 -65.97
CA SER A 66 -5.64 4.78 -66.22
C SER A 66 -4.77 3.91 -65.32
N LYS A 67 -5.32 2.79 -64.82
CA LYS A 67 -4.58 1.89 -63.92
C LYS A 67 -3.25 1.45 -64.53
N LYS A 68 -3.23 1.16 -65.84
CA LYS A 68 -2.04 0.74 -66.58
C LYS A 68 -0.95 1.81 -66.56
N ASP A 69 -1.29 3.07 -66.79
CA ASP A 69 -0.32 4.16 -66.86
C ASP A 69 0.14 4.60 -65.47
N ALA A 70 -0.76 4.57 -64.48
CA ALA A 70 -0.40 4.79 -63.08
C ALA A 70 0.55 3.70 -62.58
N ASP A 71 0.25 2.43 -62.87
CA ASP A 71 1.10 1.28 -62.52
C ASP A 71 2.47 1.37 -63.22
N LEU A 72 2.53 1.86 -64.47
CA LEU A 72 3.80 2.10 -65.16
C LEU A 72 4.66 3.17 -64.46
N ILE A 73 4.05 4.27 -64.02
CA ILE A 73 4.74 5.32 -63.27
C ILE A 73 5.22 4.77 -61.92
N ARG A 74 4.38 4.01 -61.22
CA ARG A 74 4.74 3.31 -59.99
C ARG A 74 5.94 2.40 -60.21
N ASP A 75 5.88 1.53 -61.21
CA ASP A 75 6.92 0.53 -61.47
C ASP A 75 8.24 1.18 -61.89
N TRP A 76 8.18 2.31 -62.61
CA TRP A 76 9.36 3.13 -62.91
C TRP A 76 9.99 3.77 -61.65
N ILE A 77 9.18 4.31 -60.74
CA ILE A 77 9.67 4.87 -59.47
C ILE A 77 10.26 3.75 -58.59
N THR A 78 9.53 2.64 -58.44
CA THR A 78 10.00 1.44 -57.73
C THR A 78 11.29 0.88 -58.34
N GLY A 79 11.43 0.94 -59.66
CA GLY A 79 12.64 0.56 -60.39
C GLY A 79 13.85 1.49 -60.19
N GLY A 80 13.75 2.47 -59.29
CA GLY A 80 14.83 3.38 -58.94
C GLY A 80 14.91 4.64 -59.81
N MET A 81 13.80 5.02 -60.44
CA MET A 81 13.67 6.24 -61.26
C MET A 81 14.80 6.37 -62.28
N LEU A 82 14.85 5.43 -63.23
CA LEU A 82 15.89 5.40 -64.25
C LEU A 82 15.69 6.54 -65.26
N GLU A 83 16.68 7.41 -65.40
CA GLU A 83 16.66 8.53 -66.37
C GLU A 83 16.76 8.03 -67.82
N ASN A 84 17.61 7.04 -68.08
CA ASN A 84 17.78 6.43 -69.40
C ASN A 84 18.11 4.93 -69.27
N LYS A 85 18.14 4.22 -70.41
CA LYS A 85 18.42 2.77 -70.45
C LYS A 85 19.79 2.37 -69.88
N SER A 86 20.72 3.31 -69.72
CA SER A 86 22.06 3.08 -69.17
C SER A 86 22.22 3.54 -67.71
N SER A 87 21.21 4.19 -67.12
CA SER A 87 21.23 4.63 -65.73
C SER A 87 21.21 3.42 -64.78
N LYS A 88 21.97 3.48 -63.69
CA LYS A 88 21.89 2.50 -62.60
C LYS A 88 20.85 2.98 -61.59
N ALA A 89 19.94 2.10 -61.17
CA ALA A 89 18.96 2.39 -60.15
C ALA A 89 19.65 2.84 -58.86
N LYS A 90 19.28 4.02 -58.35
CA LYS A 90 19.79 4.51 -57.06
C LYS A 90 19.12 3.69 -55.96
N LYS A 91 19.84 2.70 -55.43
CA LYS A 91 19.33 1.87 -54.32
C LYS A 91 19.08 2.75 -53.10
N PRO A 92 17.96 2.57 -52.36
CA PRO A 92 17.79 3.19 -51.06
C PRO A 92 18.97 2.79 -50.17
N SER A 93 19.60 3.76 -49.51
CA SER A 93 20.52 3.43 -48.42
C SER A 93 19.65 3.05 -47.22
N GLY A 94 19.42 1.76 -47.00
CA GLY A 94 18.68 1.34 -45.83
C GLY A 94 19.45 1.63 -44.52
N PRO A 95 18.80 1.44 -43.37
CA PRO A 95 19.34 1.84 -42.08
C PRO A 95 20.67 1.12 -41.79
N LYS A 96 21.68 1.87 -41.34
CA LYS A 96 23.00 1.33 -40.97
C LYS A 96 22.95 0.67 -39.59
N ILE A 97 22.18 -0.41 -39.45
CA ILE A 97 22.11 -1.21 -38.23
C ILE A 97 23.02 -2.42 -38.42
N ALA A 98 23.98 -2.59 -37.51
CA ALA A 98 24.82 -3.78 -37.52
C ALA A 98 23.99 -5.00 -37.09
N LYS A 99 24.12 -6.11 -37.81
CA LYS A 99 23.54 -7.39 -37.40
C LYS A 99 24.05 -7.75 -36.01
N LEU A 100 23.14 -8.19 -35.16
CA LEU A 100 23.45 -8.61 -33.81
C LEU A 100 23.81 -10.09 -33.79
N ASN A 101 24.86 -10.41 -33.06
CA ASN A 101 25.19 -11.79 -32.69
C ASN A 101 24.97 -11.91 -31.19
N VAL A 102 23.87 -12.56 -30.80
CA VAL A 102 23.41 -12.60 -29.40
C VAL A 102 23.09 -14.04 -29.05
N ASP A 103 23.49 -14.47 -27.86
CA ASP A 103 23.00 -15.71 -27.27
C ASP A 103 21.55 -15.51 -26.81
N PRO A 104 20.58 -16.21 -27.42
CA PRO A 104 19.15 -16.04 -27.11
C PRO A 104 18.75 -16.49 -25.70
N SER A 105 19.57 -17.33 -25.07
CA SER A 105 19.31 -17.87 -23.74
C SER A 105 19.85 -16.98 -22.62
N ALA A 106 20.88 -16.19 -22.92
CA ALA A 106 21.58 -15.36 -21.97
C ALA A 106 20.88 -14.03 -21.73
N ARG A 107 20.83 -13.61 -20.46
CA ARG A 107 20.38 -12.26 -20.10
C ARG A 107 21.40 -11.24 -20.64
N PRO A 108 20.96 -10.17 -21.34
CA PRO A 108 21.85 -9.10 -21.77
C PRO A 108 22.65 -8.51 -20.61
N GLU A 109 23.94 -8.21 -20.85
CA GLU A 109 24.79 -7.58 -19.85
C GLU A 109 24.31 -6.15 -19.53
N GLY A 110 24.36 -5.77 -18.25
CA GLY A 110 23.94 -4.46 -17.76
C GLY A 110 22.53 -4.41 -17.17
N PRO A 111 22.06 -3.21 -16.78
CA PRO A 111 20.70 -3.04 -16.30
C PRO A 111 19.69 -3.38 -17.41
N PRO A 112 18.51 -3.91 -17.06
CA PRO A 112 17.49 -4.23 -18.06
C PRO A 112 17.08 -2.97 -18.83
N PRO A 113 16.86 -3.07 -20.16
CA PRO A 113 16.55 -1.92 -20.99
C PRO A 113 15.22 -1.30 -20.57
N MET A 114 15.27 -0.07 -20.08
CA MET A 114 14.11 0.71 -19.64
C MET A 114 14.11 2.07 -20.32
N PRO A 115 12.93 2.62 -20.66
CA PRO A 115 12.81 3.99 -21.13
C PRO A 115 13.35 5.00 -20.11
N GLU A 116 14.26 5.88 -20.54
CA GLU A 116 14.78 6.96 -19.71
C GLU A 116 14.41 8.31 -20.35
N HIS A 117 13.63 9.12 -19.64
CA HIS A 117 13.26 10.48 -20.06
C HIS A 117 12.61 10.57 -21.46
N LEU A 118 11.82 9.57 -21.84
CA LEU A 118 11.11 9.58 -23.12
C LEU A 118 9.86 10.48 -23.09
N ASN A 119 9.30 10.71 -24.27
CA ASN A 119 8.07 11.48 -24.40
C ASN A 119 6.89 10.76 -23.72
N LEU A 120 6.16 11.49 -22.89
CA LEU A 120 4.94 11.02 -22.22
C LEU A 120 3.69 11.75 -22.73
N GLU A 121 3.85 12.67 -23.69
CA GLU A 121 2.73 13.36 -24.32
C GLU A 121 2.07 12.46 -25.36
N PRO A 122 0.75 12.18 -25.25
CA PRO A 122 0.03 11.37 -26.21
C PRO A 122 0.06 12.00 -27.60
N SER A 123 0.32 11.19 -28.63
CA SER A 123 0.27 11.63 -30.03
C SER A 123 -1.18 11.87 -30.47
N VAL A 124 -2.10 11.05 -29.96
CA VAL A 124 -3.54 11.16 -30.18
C VAL A 124 -4.25 10.91 -28.86
N THR A 125 -5.30 11.69 -28.62
CA THR A 125 -6.26 11.47 -27.51
C THR A 125 -7.64 11.34 -28.10
N SER A 126 -8.34 10.25 -27.79
CA SER A 126 -9.73 10.03 -28.21
C SER A 126 -10.70 10.13 -27.04
N ILE A 127 -12.00 10.25 -27.33
CA ILE A 127 -13.04 10.37 -26.29
C ILE A 127 -13.32 9.01 -25.62
N ARG A 128 -13.10 7.90 -26.36
CA ARG A 128 -13.38 6.54 -25.90
C ARG A 128 -12.16 5.66 -26.07
N ASN A 129 -11.97 4.74 -25.14
CA ASN A 129 -11.00 3.67 -25.32
C ASN A 129 -11.40 2.81 -26.53
N THR A 130 -10.40 2.26 -27.20
CA THR A 130 -10.55 1.23 -28.23
C THR A 130 -9.99 -0.07 -27.71
N VAL A 131 -10.40 -1.17 -28.34
CA VAL A 131 -9.82 -2.49 -28.11
C VAL A 131 -8.28 -2.40 -28.23
N VAL A 132 -7.61 -3.11 -27.33
CA VAL A 132 -6.16 -3.31 -27.40
C VAL A 132 -5.95 -4.53 -28.30
N ASN A 133 -5.34 -4.31 -29.46
CA ASN A 133 -5.13 -5.37 -30.45
C ASN A 133 -4.04 -6.35 -30.04
N ASP A 134 -3.01 -5.86 -29.35
CA ASP A 134 -1.89 -6.67 -28.86
C ASP A 134 -1.23 -6.02 -27.62
N MET A 135 -0.63 -6.86 -26.77
CA MET A 135 0.16 -6.52 -25.60
C MET A 135 1.36 -7.45 -25.50
N ALA A 136 2.54 -6.89 -25.24
CA ALA A 136 3.75 -7.68 -25.08
C ALA A 136 4.49 -7.26 -23.80
N CYS A 137 4.99 -8.23 -23.03
CA CYS A 137 5.90 -7.97 -21.91
C CYS A 137 7.36 -8.04 -22.37
N SER A 138 8.22 -7.20 -21.81
CA SER A 138 9.66 -7.29 -22.05
C SER A 138 10.22 -8.58 -21.43
N PRO A 139 11.11 -9.31 -22.14
CA PRO A 139 11.69 -10.56 -21.63
C PRO A 139 12.57 -10.41 -20.39
N TRP A 140 13.07 -9.20 -20.09
CA TRP A 140 14.06 -8.97 -19.02
C TRP A 140 13.77 -7.76 -18.13
N ALA A 141 12.86 -6.88 -18.56
CA ALA A 141 12.57 -5.63 -17.88
C ALA A 141 11.13 -5.62 -17.36
N PRO A 142 10.82 -4.89 -16.26
CA PRO A 142 9.46 -4.68 -15.79
C PRO A 142 8.73 -3.68 -16.71
N LEU A 143 8.49 -4.08 -17.96
CA LEU A 143 7.96 -3.23 -19.02
C LEU A 143 6.89 -3.97 -19.83
N LEU A 144 5.77 -3.31 -20.05
CA LEU A 144 4.65 -3.79 -20.88
C LEU A 144 4.43 -2.79 -22.01
N ALA A 145 4.36 -3.28 -23.24
CA ALA A 145 3.95 -2.52 -24.40
C ALA A 145 2.48 -2.80 -24.72
N ILE A 146 1.71 -1.76 -25.00
CA ILE A 146 0.28 -1.82 -25.29
C ILE A 146 0.02 -1.05 -26.58
N THR A 147 -0.75 -1.65 -27.48
CA THR A 147 -1.26 -0.97 -28.68
C THR A 147 -2.29 0.10 -28.31
N GLY A 148 -2.11 1.30 -28.85
CA GLY A 148 -3.03 2.43 -28.71
C GLY A 148 -3.34 3.08 -30.05
N GLN A 149 -4.19 4.10 -30.06
CA GLN A 149 -4.57 4.77 -31.31
C GLN A 149 -3.39 5.58 -31.86
N LYS A 150 -2.82 5.12 -32.99
CA LYS A 150 -1.64 5.72 -33.66
C LYS A 150 -0.42 5.87 -32.74
N GLN A 151 -0.32 5.06 -31.69
CA GLN A 151 0.77 5.12 -30.73
C GLN A 151 0.90 3.79 -29.96
N ILE A 152 2.06 3.56 -29.39
CA ILE A 152 2.34 2.44 -28.51
C ILE A 152 2.66 3.00 -27.13
N LEU A 153 2.04 2.43 -26.10
CA LEU A 153 2.18 2.87 -24.73
C LEU A 153 3.07 1.89 -23.98
N LEU A 154 4.14 2.39 -23.37
CA LEU A 154 5.02 1.60 -22.52
C LEU A 154 4.71 1.89 -21.06
N TYR A 155 4.36 0.85 -20.30
CA TYR A 155 4.09 0.94 -18.86
C TYR A 155 5.12 0.16 -18.07
N ASN A 156 5.57 0.72 -16.96
CA ASN A 156 6.36 -0.02 -15.99
C ASN A 156 5.44 -1.01 -15.28
N THR A 157 5.73 -2.30 -15.38
CA THR A 157 4.85 -3.35 -14.83
C THR A 157 4.84 -3.36 -13.32
N ASP A 158 5.91 -2.87 -12.67
CA ASP A 158 6.03 -2.84 -11.22
C ASP A 158 5.26 -1.68 -10.57
N THR A 159 5.39 -0.49 -11.14
CA THR A 159 4.76 0.73 -10.61
C THR A 159 3.42 1.06 -11.25
N LEU A 160 3.08 0.40 -12.36
CA LEU A 160 1.92 0.70 -13.21
C LEU A 160 1.93 2.13 -13.78
N LYS A 161 3.08 2.83 -13.73
CA LYS A 161 3.23 4.18 -14.27
C LYS A 161 3.62 4.12 -15.76
N LEU A 162 3.12 5.07 -16.53
CA LEU A 162 3.48 5.26 -17.93
C LEU A 162 4.96 5.65 -18.03
N ALA A 163 5.74 4.87 -18.78
CA ALA A 163 7.17 5.03 -18.94
C ALA A 163 7.55 5.71 -20.27
N ALA A 164 6.80 5.47 -21.35
CA ALA A 164 7.00 6.14 -22.62
C ALA A 164 5.76 6.05 -23.53
N ILE A 165 5.67 6.95 -24.50
CA ILE A 165 4.76 6.87 -25.64
C ILE A 165 5.59 6.91 -26.93
N LEU A 166 5.44 5.87 -27.76
CA LEU A 166 6.08 5.78 -29.07
C LEU A 166 5.03 6.06 -30.16
N PRO A 167 5.20 7.11 -30.99
CA PRO A 167 4.28 7.41 -32.08
C PRO A 167 4.30 6.31 -33.16
N PHE A 168 3.14 5.92 -33.67
CA PHE A 168 2.99 5.03 -34.82
C PHE A 168 2.56 5.85 -36.05
N PRO A 169 3.45 6.08 -37.03
CA PRO A 169 3.21 7.09 -38.09
C PRO A 169 2.01 6.79 -39.00
N ASP A 170 1.89 5.56 -39.50
CA ASP A 170 0.99 5.21 -40.60
C ASP A 170 -0.10 4.23 -40.18
N GLY A 171 -1.23 4.75 -39.71
CA GLY A 171 -2.41 3.95 -39.37
C GLY A 171 -2.42 3.49 -37.91
N PHE A 172 -2.88 2.26 -37.67
CA PHE A 172 -3.05 1.70 -36.32
C PHE A 172 -2.12 0.51 -36.10
N PRO A 173 -1.49 0.39 -34.92
CA PRO A 173 -0.74 -0.80 -34.57
C PRO A 173 -1.70 -1.97 -34.30
N GLU A 174 -1.43 -3.11 -34.91
CA GLU A 174 -2.21 -4.35 -34.76
C GLU A 174 -1.46 -5.41 -33.95
N THR A 175 -0.13 -5.41 -34.00
CA THR A 175 0.71 -6.43 -33.34
C THR A 175 1.99 -5.83 -32.76
N LEU A 176 2.48 -6.42 -31.68
CA LEU A 176 3.68 -6.03 -30.93
C LEU A 176 4.57 -7.24 -30.68
N SER A 177 5.87 -7.05 -30.80
CA SER A 177 6.85 -8.08 -30.46
C SER A 177 8.12 -7.44 -29.91
N PHE A 178 8.47 -7.81 -28.68
CA PHE A 178 9.78 -7.48 -28.14
C PHE A 178 10.83 -8.39 -28.77
N HIS A 179 11.95 -7.79 -29.15
CA HIS A 179 13.16 -8.54 -29.48
C HIS A 179 13.63 -9.33 -28.24
N PRO A 180 14.22 -10.53 -28.37
CA PRO A 180 14.66 -11.34 -27.22
C PRO A 180 15.61 -10.62 -26.25
N THR A 181 16.34 -9.60 -26.69
CA THR A 181 17.17 -8.76 -25.80
C THR A 181 16.37 -7.78 -24.93
N GLY A 182 15.09 -7.55 -25.22
CA GLY A 182 14.23 -6.55 -24.60
C GLY A 182 14.55 -5.09 -24.98
N LYS A 183 15.63 -4.84 -25.73
CA LYS A 183 16.06 -3.49 -26.11
C LYS A 183 15.25 -2.91 -27.28
N TYR A 184 14.74 -3.78 -28.15
CA TYR A 184 14.02 -3.37 -29.34
C TYR A 184 12.58 -3.84 -29.26
N LEU A 185 11.66 -2.99 -29.70
CA LEU A 185 10.24 -3.29 -29.83
C LEU A 185 9.84 -3.08 -31.28
N THR A 186 9.26 -4.09 -31.90
CA THR A 186 8.68 -4.00 -33.24
C THR A 186 7.17 -3.98 -33.12
N ALA A 187 6.54 -3.11 -33.90
CA ALA A 187 5.09 -3.12 -34.10
C ALA A 187 4.76 -3.24 -35.57
N GLY A 188 3.76 -4.07 -35.89
CA GLY A 188 3.14 -4.14 -37.20
C GLY A 188 1.76 -3.51 -37.17
N GLY A 189 1.39 -2.88 -38.28
CA GLY A 189 0.07 -2.29 -38.40
C GLY A 189 -0.09 -1.54 -39.70
N GLY A 190 -1.10 -0.69 -39.78
CA GLY A 190 -1.41 0.02 -41.00
C GLY A 190 -2.82 0.57 -41.08
N ILE A 191 -3.25 0.82 -42.32
CA ILE A 191 -4.61 1.18 -42.68
C ILE A 191 -5.17 0.00 -43.48
N ALA A 192 -6.19 -0.65 -42.92
CA ALA A 192 -6.85 -1.78 -43.55
C ALA A 192 -7.27 -1.44 -45.01
N GLY A 193 -6.93 -2.34 -45.93
CA GLY A 193 -7.17 -2.24 -47.37
C GLY A 193 -6.35 -1.17 -48.11
N LYS A 194 -5.39 -0.50 -47.44
CA LYS A 194 -4.62 0.60 -48.04
C LYS A 194 -3.11 0.43 -47.91
N SER A 195 -2.61 0.20 -46.69
CA SER A 195 -1.18 0.16 -46.44
C SER A 195 -0.86 -0.56 -45.15
N GLY A 196 0.29 -1.23 -45.08
CA GLY A 196 0.80 -1.80 -43.85
C GLY A 196 2.32 -1.85 -43.83
N SER A 197 2.87 -1.59 -42.65
CA SER A 197 4.31 -1.54 -42.42
C SER A 197 4.61 -1.96 -40.98
N THR A 198 5.88 -2.29 -40.75
CA THR A 198 6.43 -2.44 -39.41
C THR A 198 7.37 -1.32 -39.08
N TYR A 199 7.43 -1.03 -37.79
CA TYR A 199 8.30 -0.03 -37.21
C TYR A 199 8.99 -0.65 -36.01
N THR A 200 10.30 -0.43 -35.88
CA THR A 200 11.08 -0.91 -34.75
C THR A 200 11.72 0.26 -34.03
N TRP A 201 11.56 0.31 -32.71
CA TRP A 201 12.14 1.32 -31.84
C TRP A 201 13.19 0.72 -30.92
N ASP A 202 14.18 1.54 -30.57
CA ASP A 202 14.97 1.33 -29.36
C ASP A 202 14.14 1.79 -28.17
N VAL A 203 13.86 0.86 -27.25
CA VAL A 203 13.00 1.07 -26.08
C VAL A 203 13.63 2.06 -25.10
N THR A 204 14.96 2.13 -25.03
CA THR A 204 15.68 2.99 -24.09
C THR A 204 15.69 4.44 -24.54
N THR A 205 15.90 4.66 -25.85
CA THR A 205 16.03 6.01 -26.43
C THR A 205 14.74 6.52 -27.08
N GLY A 206 13.76 5.64 -27.35
CA GLY A 206 12.53 5.97 -28.07
C GLY A 206 12.72 6.25 -29.56
N ASN A 207 13.94 6.13 -30.06
CA ASN A 207 14.23 6.41 -31.47
C ASN A 207 13.73 5.26 -32.34
N MET A 208 13.05 5.63 -33.43
CA MET A 208 12.67 4.69 -34.48
C MET A 208 13.92 4.32 -35.28
N LEU A 209 14.30 3.05 -35.23
CA LEU A 209 15.52 2.53 -35.85
C LEU A 209 15.31 2.20 -37.31
N MET A 210 14.19 1.56 -37.61
CA MET A 210 13.88 1.08 -38.96
C MET A 210 12.37 0.99 -39.17
N SER A 211 11.99 1.15 -40.42
CA SER A 211 10.65 0.87 -40.93
C SER A 211 10.79 -0.11 -42.09
N ASN A 212 10.12 -1.25 -41.99
CA ASN A 212 10.24 -2.35 -42.95
C ASN A 212 8.85 -2.83 -43.36
N GLY A 213 8.76 -3.54 -44.47
CA GLY A 213 7.47 -3.99 -44.97
C GLY A 213 6.67 -2.89 -45.65
N ARG A 214 6.24 -3.17 -46.88
CA ARG A 214 5.27 -2.33 -47.60
C ARG A 214 4.17 -3.23 -48.13
N GLU A 215 3.18 -3.48 -47.28
CA GLU A 215 1.98 -4.22 -47.63
C GLU A 215 0.90 -3.26 -48.15
N PHE A 216 0.03 -3.77 -49.02
CA PHE A 216 -1.13 -3.04 -49.54
C PHE A 216 -2.35 -3.12 -48.60
N ASP A 217 -2.18 -3.74 -47.44
CA ASP A 217 -3.18 -3.93 -46.39
C ASP A 217 -2.47 -3.88 -45.03
N SER A 218 -3.22 -3.78 -43.94
CA SER A 218 -2.66 -3.75 -42.59
C SER A 218 -1.89 -5.04 -42.29
N VAL A 219 -0.75 -4.90 -41.62
CA VAL A 219 0.04 -6.03 -41.11
C VAL A 219 -0.60 -6.53 -39.83
N LEU A 220 -1.18 -7.72 -39.85
CA LEU A 220 -1.87 -8.32 -38.70
C LEU A 220 -0.89 -9.06 -37.78
N ALA A 221 0.22 -9.56 -38.33
CA ALA A 221 1.19 -10.34 -37.58
C ALA A 221 2.60 -9.99 -38.04
N ALA A 222 3.50 -9.69 -37.11
CA ALA A 222 4.86 -9.30 -37.41
C ALA A 222 5.84 -9.75 -36.33
N GLY A 223 7.05 -10.08 -36.73
CA GLY A 223 8.12 -10.47 -35.82
C GLY A 223 9.48 -10.02 -36.32
N LEU A 224 10.38 -9.71 -35.40
CA LEU A 224 11.76 -9.34 -35.71
C LEU A 224 12.69 -10.53 -35.47
N ARG A 225 13.58 -10.81 -36.42
CA ARG A 225 14.58 -11.87 -36.28
C ARG A 225 15.64 -11.46 -35.26
N LEU A 226 16.19 -12.45 -34.56
CA LEU A 226 17.17 -12.28 -33.47
C LEU A 226 18.44 -11.50 -33.87
N ASP A 227 18.87 -11.60 -35.13
CA ASP A 227 20.06 -10.90 -35.64
C ASP A 227 19.77 -9.45 -36.06
N LEU A 228 18.53 -8.96 -35.88
CA LEU A 228 17.97 -7.75 -36.48
C LEU A 228 18.06 -7.68 -38.00
N GLY A 229 18.45 -8.76 -38.69
CA GLY A 229 18.71 -8.77 -40.13
C GLY A 229 17.46 -9.00 -40.97
N GLY A 230 16.33 -9.35 -40.36
CA GLY A 230 15.08 -9.55 -41.08
C GLY A 230 13.83 -9.38 -40.23
N VAL A 231 12.73 -9.04 -40.88
CA VAL A 231 11.38 -9.00 -40.30
C VAL A 231 10.46 -9.93 -41.11
N ALA A 232 9.60 -10.67 -40.42
CA ALA A 232 8.56 -11.47 -41.06
C ALA A 232 7.20 -10.82 -40.84
N LEU A 233 6.38 -10.82 -41.89
CA LEU A 233 5.07 -10.17 -41.94
C LEU A 233 3.99 -11.14 -42.41
N GLY A 234 2.80 -11.00 -41.85
CA GLY A 234 1.59 -11.69 -42.26
C GLY A 234 0.38 -10.76 -42.17
N GLY A 235 -0.63 -11.02 -43.00
CA GLY A 235 -1.85 -10.23 -43.01
C GLY A 235 -2.91 -10.76 -43.97
N PRO A 236 -3.82 -9.89 -44.45
CA PRO A 236 -4.95 -10.27 -45.28
C PRO A 236 -4.59 -10.83 -46.66
N SER A 237 -3.36 -10.55 -47.14
CA SER A 237 -2.82 -11.07 -48.39
C SER A 237 -2.60 -12.58 -48.38
N ARG A 238 -2.66 -13.23 -47.20
CA ARG A 238 -2.46 -14.68 -46.99
C ARG A 238 -1.03 -15.14 -47.29
N LEU A 239 -0.13 -14.19 -47.49
CA LEU A 239 1.28 -14.42 -47.74
C LEU A 239 2.05 -14.19 -46.45
N ILE A 240 3.11 -14.97 -46.27
CA ILE A 240 4.16 -14.66 -45.32
C ILE A 240 5.28 -14.02 -46.11
N LYS A 241 5.73 -12.83 -45.69
CA LYS A 241 6.82 -12.14 -46.36
C LYS A 241 7.97 -11.92 -45.41
N LEU A 242 9.15 -12.30 -45.86
CA LEU A 242 10.42 -12.06 -45.18
C LEU A 242 11.07 -10.86 -45.84
N TRP A 243 11.47 -9.88 -45.03
CA TRP A 243 12.12 -8.66 -45.48
C TRP A 243 13.49 -8.55 -44.86
N ASP A 244 14.45 -8.02 -45.61
CA ASP A 244 15.76 -7.66 -45.08
C ASP A 244 15.68 -6.27 -44.45
N THR A 245 16.20 -6.13 -43.24
CA THR A 245 16.14 -4.86 -42.51
C THR A 245 17.13 -3.83 -43.00
N GLN A 246 18.26 -4.28 -43.57
CA GLN A 246 19.37 -3.42 -43.98
C GLN A 246 19.15 -2.87 -45.39
N SER A 247 18.64 -3.66 -46.34
CA SER A 247 18.29 -3.18 -47.68
C SER A 247 16.86 -2.63 -47.76
N GLY A 248 15.98 -3.08 -46.86
CA GLY A 248 14.55 -2.78 -46.95
C GLY A 248 13.85 -3.52 -48.08
N GLU A 249 14.45 -4.57 -48.64
CA GLU A 249 13.90 -5.36 -49.75
C GLU A 249 13.17 -6.62 -49.25
N GLU A 250 12.16 -7.06 -50.00
CA GLU A 250 11.50 -8.34 -49.78
C GLU A 250 12.46 -9.48 -50.17
N LEU A 251 12.85 -10.31 -49.21
CA LEU A 251 13.71 -11.48 -49.41
C LEU A 251 12.94 -12.66 -49.98
N LYS A 252 11.74 -12.91 -49.46
CA LYS A 252 10.93 -14.07 -49.84
C LYS A 252 9.45 -13.81 -49.57
N SER A 253 8.60 -14.28 -50.47
CA SER A 253 7.15 -14.35 -50.29
C SER A 253 6.68 -15.79 -50.39
N ILE A 254 5.98 -16.25 -49.35
CA ILE A 254 5.58 -17.63 -49.16
C ILE A 254 4.05 -17.71 -49.24
N LYS A 255 3.56 -18.39 -50.27
CA LYS A 255 2.13 -18.63 -50.50
C LYS A 255 1.75 -20.04 -50.05
N LYS A 256 1.26 -20.17 -48.81
CA LYS A 256 0.84 -21.47 -48.26
C LYS A 256 -0.44 -21.42 -47.43
N HIS A 257 -0.64 -20.36 -46.66
CA HIS A 257 -1.87 -20.15 -45.91
C HIS A 257 -3.08 -19.98 -46.84
N THR A 258 -4.23 -20.50 -46.41
CA THR A 258 -5.46 -20.46 -47.23
C THR A 258 -6.36 -19.27 -46.90
N ASP A 259 -6.09 -18.61 -45.78
CA ASP A 259 -6.77 -17.40 -45.31
C ASP A 259 -5.77 -16.43 -44.66
N TRP A 260 -6.26 -15.34 -44.07
CA TRP A 260 -5.47 -14.29 -43.42
C TRP A 260 -4.49 -14.90 -42.42
N VAL A 261 -3.23 -14.46 -42.49
CA VAL A 261 -2.22 -14.79 -41.48
C VAL A 261 -2.45 -13.87 -40.30
N THR A 262 -2.97 -14.43 -39.21
CA THR A 262 -3.45 -13.71 -38.02
C THR A 262 -2.45 -13.72 -36.87
N ALA A 263 -1.53 -14.67 -36.86
CA ALA A 263 -0.50 -14.77 -35.82
C ALA A 263 0.83 -15.21 -36.42
N LEU A 264 1.93 -14.66 -35.87
CA LEU A 264 3.29 -14.94 -36.29
C LEU A 264 4.22 -14.75 -35.10
N SER A 265 5.14 -15.69 -34.87
CA SER A 265 6.11 -15.57 -33.79
C SER A 265 7.42 -16.29 -34.14
N TYR A 266 8.54 -15.59 -33.96
CA TYR A 266 9.88 -16.21 -34.03
C TYR A 266 10.15 -16.99 -32.74
N SER A 267 10.85 -18.12 -32.86
CA SER A 267 11.43 -18.77 -31.70
C SER A 267 12.45 -17.82 -31.03
N PRO A 268 12.61 -17.85 -29.69
CA PRO A 268 13.56 -17.00 -28.99
C PRO A 268 15.01 -17.13 -29.49
N ASP A 269 15.38 -18.31 -30.01
CA ASP A 269 16.67 -18.56 -30.65
C ASP A 269 16.82 -18.02 -32.09
N GLY A 270 15.73 -17.51 -32.67
CA GLY A 270 15.70 -16.96 -34.01
C GLY A 270 15.89 -17.99 -35.13
N VAL A 271 15.85 -19.29 -34.82
CA VAL A 271 16.05 -20.37 -35.80
C VAL A 271 14.76 -20.69 -36.55
N LEU A 272 13.62 -20.63 -35.86
CA LEU A 272 12.31 -21.00 -36.40
C LEU A 272 11.35 -19.81 -36.40
N LEU A 273 10.41 -19.85 -37.34
CA LEU A 273 9.30 -18.92 -37.47
C LEU A 273 8.01 -19.73 -37.51
N THR A 274 7.06 -19.47 -36.61
CA THR A 274 5.74 -20.10 -36.64
C THR A 274 4.70 -19.10 -37.12
N THR A 275 3.82 -19.53 -38.02
CA THR A 275 2.74 -18.72 -38.58
C THR A 275 1.40 -19.47 -38.48
N GLY A 276 0.33 -18.71 -38.21
CA GLY A 276 -1.03 -19.22 -38.04
C GLY A 276 -2.02 -18.43 -38.88
N ASP A 277 -3.00 -19.13 -39.47
CA ASP A 277 -4.07 -18.49 -40.25
C ASP A 277 -5.47 -18.61 -39.63
N ARG A 278 -6.38 -17.82 -40.19
CA ARG A 278 -7.80 -17.78 -39.81
C ARG A 278 -8.58 -19.07 -40.12
N ASN A 279 -8.01 -20.02 -40.87
CA ASN A 279 -8.59 -21.34 -41.13
C ASN A 279 -8.00 -22.45 -40.24
N GLY A 280 -7.16 -22.11 -39.26
CA GLY A 280 -6.56 -23.07 -38.32
C GLY A 280 -5.26 -23.71 -38.80
N GLY A 281 -4.73 -23.28 -39.94
CA GLY A 281 -3.45 -23.75 -40.47
C GLY A 281 -2.28 -23.16 -39.70
N VAL A 282 -1.44 -24.02 -39.11
CA VAL A 282 -0.17 -23.63 -38.48
C VAL A 282 1.00 -24.24 -39.24
N TRP A 283 1.99 -23.40 -39.54
CA TRP A 283 3.21 -23.77 -40.26
C TRP A 283 4.43 -23.27 -39.50
N VAL A 284 5.50 -24.08 -39.51
CA VAL A 284 6.79 -23.72 -38.94
C VAL A 284 7.80 -23.68 -40.08
N TRP A 285 8.61 -22.63 -40.10
CA TRP A 285 9.57 -22.33 -41.14
C TRP A 285 10.96 -22.14 -40.54
N GLU A 286 11.99 -22.45 -41.31
CA GLU A 286 13.34 -21.99 -41.01
C GLU A 286 13.39 -20.46 -41.19
N ALA A 287 13.75 -19.74 -40.13
CA ALA A 287 13.68 -18.28 -40.04
C ALA A 287 14.53 -17.54 -41.10
N HIS A 288 15.66 -18.12 -41.51
CA HIS A 288 16.61 -17.49 -42.43
C HIS A 288 16.26 -17.71 -43.90
N THR A 289 15.83 -18.93 -44.24
CA THR A 289 15.59 -19.34 -45.64
C THR A 289 14.11 -19.28 -46.01
N GLY A 290 13.21 -19.28 -45.01
CA GLY A 290 11.78 -19.46 -45.20
C GLY A 290 11.43 -20.84 -45.78
N ASN A 291 12.26 -21.85 -45.56
CA ASN A 291 11.94 -23.22 -45.93
C ASN A 291 10.97 -23.82 -44.93
N GLU A 292 10.06 -24.67 -45.40
CA GLU A 292 9.11 -25.37 -44.54
C GLU A 292 9.86 -26.34 -43.62
N PHE A 293 9.60 -26.24 -42.32
CA PHE A 293 10.18 -27.10 -41.29
C PHE A 293 9.15 -28.11 -40.77
N HIS A 294 7.98 -27.64 -40.32
CA HIS A 294 6.86 -28.50 -39.90
C HIS A 294 5.51 -27.94 -40.35
N THR A 295 4.53 -28.83 -40.49
CA THR A 295 3.11 -28.46 -40.64
C THR A 295 2.33 -29.00 -39.45
N LEU A 296 1.71 -28.11 -38.65
CA LEU A 296 1.05 -28.45 -37.38
C LEU A 296 -0.49 -28.37 -37.52
N ARG A 297 -1.10 -29.36 -38.17
CA ARG A 297 -2.55 -29.37 -38.46
C ARG A 297 -3.36 -30.09 -37.39
N ALA A 298 -3.84 -29.37 -36.38
CA ALA A 298 -4.80 -29.92 -35.41
C ALA A 298 -5.98 -29.01 -35.06
N HIS A 299 -5.90 -27.71 -35.35
CA HIS A 299 -6.98 -26.78 -35.07
C HIS A 299 -8.06 -26.81 -36.14
N THR A 300 -9.31 -26.61 -35.72
CA THR A 300 -10.49 -26.62 -36.61
C THR A 300 -11.08 -25.24 -36.86
N ALA A 301 -10.53 -24.21 -36.24
CA ALA A 301 -10.93 -22.81 -36.40
C ALA A 301 -9.70 -21.89 -36.36
N GLY A 302 -9.90 -20.59 -36.57
CA GLY A 302 -8.82 -19.63 -36.74
C GLY A 302 -7.82 -19.61 -35.59
N ILE A 303 -6.55 -19.47 -35.93
CA ILE A 303 -5.46 -19.28 -34.97
C ILE A 303 -5.51 -17.83 -34.49
N THR A 304 -5.51 -17.65 -33.18
CA THR A 304 -5.64 -16.33 -32.54
C THR A 304 -4.33 -15.86 -31.93
N ALA A 305 -3.52 -16.77 -31.39
CA ALA A 305 -2.21 -16.44 -30.83
C ALA A 305 -1.20 -17.58 -31.00
N LEU A 306 0.08 -17.19 -31.03
CA LEU A 306 1.24 -18.08 -31.06
C LEU A 306 2.25 -17.60 -30.02
N ALA A 307 2.66 -18.47 -29.12
CA ALA A 307 3.65 -18.14 -28.10
C ALA A 307 4.69 -19.24 -27.95
N TRP A 308 5.96 -18.85 -27.99
CA TRP A 308 7.07 -19.75 -27.76
C TRP A 308 7.45 -19.79 -26.29
N ARG A 309 7.81 -20.98 -25.80
CA ARG A 309 8.51 -21.11 -24.53
C ARG A 309 9.92 -20.56 -24.66
N ALA A 310 10.46 -19.96 -23.59
CA ALA A 310 11.76 -19.28 -23.60
C ALA A 310 12.96 -20.15 -24.00
N ASP A 311 12.82 -21.48 -24.02
CA ASP A 311 13.85 -22.43 -24.44
C ASP A 311 13.77 -22.82 -25.93
N SER A 312 12.85 -22.23 -26.69
CA SER A 312 12.64 -22.49 -28.13
C SER A 312 12.24 -23.92 -28.51
N ASN A 313 12.01 -24.81 -27.53
CA ASN A 313 11.69 -26.20 -27.81
C ASN A 313 10.19 -26.45 -27.99
N ILE A 314 9.35 -25.59 -27.39
CA ILE A 314 7.90 -25.71 -27.40
C ILE A 314 7.25 -24.44 -27.93
N VAL A 315 6.34 -24.60 -28.88
CA VAL A 315 5.41 -23.54 -29.31
C VAL A 315 3.99 -23.92 -28.92
N GLY A 316 3.27 -22.96 -28.34
CA GLY A 316 1.84 -23.06 -28.08
C GLY A 316 1.03 -22.36 -29.16
N THR A 317 -0.06 -23.00 -29.59
CA THR A 317 -1.00 -22.50 -30.60
C THR A 317 -2.38 -22.36 -29.97
N ALA A 318 -2.95 -21.16 -29.98
CA ALA A 318 -4.30 -20.89 -29.47
C ALA A 318 -5.27 -20.66 -30.63
N SER A 319 -6.52 -21.13 -30.46
CA SER A 319 -7.53 -21.08 -31.53
C SER A 319 -8.94 -20.76 -31.03
N GLU A 320 -9.75 -20.22 -31.94
CA GLU A 320 -11.19 -20.05 -31.78
C GLU A 320 -11.95 -21.36 -31.58
N ASP A 321 -11.34 -22.53 -31.81
CA ASP A 321 -11.92 -23.84 -31.47
C ASP A 321 -11.93 -24.13 -29.96
N GLY A 322 -11.40 -23.20 -29.16
CA GLY A 322 -11.36 -23.25 -27.71
C GLY A 322 -10.19 -24.03 -27.14
N GLN A 323 -9.28 -24.49 -28.00
CA GLN A 323 -8.14 -25.31 -27.63
C GLN A 323 -6.85 -24.49 -27.62
N VAL A 324 -5.92 -24.96 -26.79
CA VAL A 324 -4.51 -24.59 -26.85
C VAL A 324 -3.70 -25.86 -27.01
N ILE A 325 -2.88 -25.92 -28.05
CA ILE A 325 -2.08 -27.11 -28.38
C ILE A 325 -0.60 -26.75 -28.30
N PHE A 326 0.19 -27.60 -27.66
CA PHE A 326 1.63 -27.42 -27.47
C PHE A 326 2.40 -28.46 -28.26
N TRP A 327 3.43 -28.01 -28.96
CA TRP A 327 4.18 -28.79 -29.92
C TRP A 327 5.66 -28.78 -29.60
N GLU A 328 6.32 -29.94 -29.67
CA GLU A 328 7.77 -30.07 -29.53
C GLU A 328 8.43 -30.01 -30.91
N MET A 329 9.48 -29.20 -31.06
CA MET A 329 10.02 -28.86 -32.38
C MET A 329 11.00 -29.88 -32.97
N ASN A 330 11.65 -30.73 -32.17
CA ASN A 330 12.59 -31.70 -32.74
C ASN A 330 11.87 -32.68 -33.68
N ASN A 331 10.67 -33.13 -33.30
CA ASN A 331 9.89 -34.09 -34.10
C ASN A 331 8.57 -33.52 -34.64
N GLY A 332 8.15 -32.33 -34.21
CA GLY A 332 6.85 -31.75 -34.58
C GLY A 332 5.67 -32.42 -33.86
N ASN A 333 5.92 -33.11 -32.74
CA ASN A 333 4.90 -33.88 -32.04
C ASN A 333 4.06 -33.02 -31.10
N GLN A 334 2.78 -33.37 -30.97
CA GLN A 334 1.89 -32.77 -29.98
C GLN A 334 2.27 -33.25 -28.58
N VAL A 335 2.73 -32.32 -27.72
CA VAL A 335 3.05 -32.59 -26.31
C VAL A 335 1.81 -32.59 -25.44
N LYS A 336 0.93 -31.58 -25.66
CA LYS A 336 -0.26 -31.39 -24.84
C LYS A 336 -1.35 -30.69 -25.64
N LYS A 337 -2.60 -31.00 -25.30
CA LYS A 337 -3.80 -30.33 -25.78
C LYS A 337 -4.68 -29.97 -24.58
N LEU A 338 -5.03 -28.69 -24.48
CA LEU A 338 -5.85 -28.13 -23.41
C LEU A 338 -7.14 -27.58 -24.00
N THR A 339 -8.29 -27.95 -23.43
CA THR A 339 -9.57 -27.29 -23.70
C THR A 339 -9.67 -26.08 -22.78
N ALA A 340 -8.95 -25.00 -23.14
CA ALA A 340 -8.78 -23.85 -22.27
C ALA A 340 -10.08 -23.03 -22.15
N HIS A 341 -10.78 -22.74 -23.25
CA HIS A 341 -11.94 -21.85 -23.26
C HIS A 341 -13.02 -22.32 -24.25
N GLY A 342 -14.15 -22.84 -23.77
CA GLY A 342 -15.18 -23.47 -24.62
C GLY A 342 -15.87 -22.57 -25.67
N GLY A 343 -15.66 -21.24 -25.61
CA GLY A 343 -16.16 -20.28 -26.61
C GLY A 343 -15.10 -19.76 -27.59
N GLY A 344 -13.88 -20.30 -27.53
CA GLY A 344 -12.72 -19.83 -28.30
C GLY A 344 -11.66 -19.17 -27.40
N THR A 345 -10.40 -19.58 -27.59
CA THR A 345 -9.24 -18.98 -26.95
C THR A 345 -8.77 -17.81 -27.80
N LEU A 346 -8.56 -16.64 -27.21
CA LEU A 346 -8.24 -15.41 -27.92
C LEU A 346 -6.77 -15.01 -27.82
N SER A 347 -6.14 -15.24 -26.67
CA SER A 347 -4.73 -14.93 -26.47
C SER A 347 -4.03 -16.01 -25.64
N LEU A 348 -2.72 -16.10 -25.83
CA LEU A 348 -1.78 -17.00 -25.18
C LEU A 348 -0.43 -16.27 -25.06
N ASP A 349 0.13 -16.22 -23.85
CA ASP A 349 1.46 -15.67 -23.61
C ASP A 349 2.26 -16.48 -22.58
N TYR A 350 3.58 -16.53 -22.75
CA TYR A 350 4.52 -17.28 -21.92
C TYR A 350 5.37 -16.37 -21.04
N ALA A 351 5.46 -16.71 -19.75
CA ALA A 351 6.53 -16.20 -18.91
C ALA A 351 7.83 -16.97 -19.19
N ARG A 352 8.97 -16.34 -18.93
CA ARG A 352 10.27 -17.02 -19.02
C ARG A 352 10.46 -18.14 -18.00
N THR A 353 9.68 -18.12 -16.91
CA THR A 353 9.62 -19.21 -15.93
C THR A 353 8.98 -20.49 -16.50
N GLY A 354 8.29 -20.38 -17.65
CA GLY A 354 7.52 -21.46 -18.28
C GLY A 354 6.05 -21.50 -17.87
N GLU A 355 5.63 -20.70 -16.89
CA GLU A 355 4.20 -20.41 -16.67
C GLU A 355 3.61 -19.68 -17.88
N PHE A 356 2.32 -19.84 -18.13
CA PHE A 356 1.66 -19.18 -19.26
C PHE A 356 0.24 -18.78 -18.89
N VAL A 357 -0.31 -17.85 -19.67
CA VAL A 357 -1.66 -17.32 -19.47
C VAL A 357 -2.47 -17.47 -20.75
N THR A 358 -3.75 -17.73 -20.62
CA THR A 358 -4.70 -17.78 -21.74
C THR A 358 -5.95 -16.97 -21.43
N SER A 359 -6.53 -16.34 -22.44
CA SER A 359 -7.83 -15.69 -22.35
C SER A 359 -8.80 -16.27 -23.37
N GLY A 360 -10.11 -16.10 -23.15
CA GLY A 360 -11.11 -16.57 -24.10
C GLY A 360 -12.42 -15.81 -24.08
N ARG A 361 -13.27 -16.11 -25.06
CA ARG A 361 -14.61 -15.48 -25.22
C ARG A 361 -15.56 -15.72 -24.05
N ASN A 362 -15.23 -16.67 -23.17
CA ASN A 362 -16.00 -16.97 -21.96
C ASN A 362 -15.77 -15.97 -20.81
N ARG A 363 -15.04 -14.85 -21.05
CA ARG A 363 -14.74 -13.82 -20.04
C ARG A 363 -13.95 -14.37 -18.85
N GLU A 364 -13.05 -15.29 -19.14
CA GLU A 364 -12.14 -15.86 -18.17
C GLU A 364 -10.70 -15.72 -18.67
N VAL A 365 -9.78 -15.59 -17.71
CA VAL A 365 -8.34 -15.66 -17.95
C VAL A 365 -7.79 -16.78 -17.08
N LYS A 366 -7.09 -17.73 -17.69
CA LYS A 366 -6.53 -18.89 -16.99
C LYS A 366 -5.02 -18.76 -16.92
N ILE A 367 -4.50 -18.90 -15.71
CA ILE A 367 -3.06 -18.95 -15.43
C ILE A 367 -2.69 -20.41 -15.26
N TRP A 368 -1.65 -20.83 -15.95
CA TRP A 368 -1.20 -22.21 -16.02
C TRP A 368 0.24 -22.33 -15.54
N LYS A 369 0.55 -23.47 -14.93
CA LYS A 369 1.92 -23.82 -14.56
C LYS A 369 2.67 -24.37 -15.78
N SER A 370 4.00 -24.45 -15.66
CA SER A 370 4.89 -25.00 -16.69
C SER A 370 4.64 -26.49 -17.02
N ASP A 371 3.96 -27.22 -16.14
CA ASP A 371 3.54 -28.61 -16.32
C ASP A 371 2.14 -28.76 -16.97
N PHE A 372 1.58 -27.66 -17.48
CA PHE A 372 0.25 -27.56 -18.09
C PHE A 372 -0.93 -27.78 -17.13
N THR A 373 -0.70 -27.79 -15.82
CA THR A 373 -1.79 -27.80 -14.83
C THR A 373 -2.33 -26.39 -14.61
N LEU A 374 -3.65 -26.29 -14.35
CA LEU A 374 -4.29 -25.01 -14.09
C LEU A 374 -3.86 -24.48 -12.72
N LYS A 375 -3.25 -23.28 -12.68
CA LYS A 375 -2.89 -22.58 -11.44
C LYS A 375 -4.12 -21.85 -10.88
N LYS A 376 -4.80 -21.07 -11.72
CA LYS A 376 -5.98 -20.28 -11.34
C LYS A 376 -6.83 -19.92 -12.57
N SER A 377 -8.15 -19.82 -12.38
CA SER A 377 -9.05 -19.12 -13.30
C SER A 377 -9.46 -17.79 -12.67
N LEU A 378 -9.18 -16.69 -13.36
CA LEU A 378 -9.67 -15.35 -13.05
C LEU A 378 -11.01 -15.16 -13.77
N THR A 379 -12.04 -14.77 -13.02
CA THR A 379 -13.41 -14.63 -13.50
C THR A 379 -14.03 -13.33 -12.99
N GLY A 380 -15.21 -12.97 -13.48
CA GLY A 380 -15.91 -11.74 -13.06
C GLY A 380 -15.65 -10.51 -13.94
N PHE A 381 -15.03 -10.71 -15.11
CA PHE A 381 -14.87 -9.67 -16.12
C PHE A 381 -16.23 -9.31 -16.75
N SER A 382 -16.50 -8.02 -16.93
CA SER A 382 -17.73 -7.52 -17.55
C SER A 382 -17.81 -7.85 -19.03
N GLU A 383 -16.67 -7.91 -19.71
CA GLU A 383 -16.54 -8.18 -21.14
C GLU A 383 -15.53 -9.30 -21.42
N MET A 384 -15.46 -9.73 -22.68
CA MET A 384 -14.45 -10.71 -23.11
C MET A 384 -13.05 -10.09 -23.08
N ILE A 385 -12.09 -10.88 -22.62
CA ILE A 385 -10.68 -10.51 -22.57
C ILE A 385 -10.04 -10.89 -23.89
N VAL A 386 -9.74 -9.88 -24.71
CA VAL A 386 -9.15 -10.06 -26.04
C VAL A 386 -7.69 -10.46 -25.97
N GLU A 387 -6.94 -9.81 -25.08
CA GLU A 387 -5.49 -9.94 -25.04
C GLU A 387 -5.01 -10.12 -23.60
N THR A 388 -3.98 -10.93 -23.41
CA THR A 388 -3.38 -11.15 -22.10
C THR A 388 -1.87 -11.28 -22.22
N ALA A 389 -1.15 -10.72 -21.24
CA ALA A 389 0.30 -10.80 -21.19
C ALA A 389 0.74 -11.17 -19.77
N ILE A 390 1.82 -11.94 -19.64
CA ILE A 390 2.41 -12.31 -18.36
C ILE A 390 3.85 -11.79 -18.27
N THR A 391 4.25 -11.28 -17.11
CA THR A 391 5.62 -10.77 -16.94
C THR A 391 6.64 -11.90 -17.04
N TYR A 392 7.86 -11.57 -17.45
CA TYR A 392 8.95 -12.55 -17.59
C TYR A 392 9.21 -13.36 -16.31
N ASP A 393 8.99 -12.77 -15.14
CA ASP A 393 9.15 -13.39 -13.82
C ASP A 393 7.91 -14.15 -13.33
N GLY A 394 6.82 -14.16 -14.10
CA GLY A 394 5.58 -14.83 -13.76
C GLY A 394 4.80 -14.18 -12.61
N LYS A 395 5.18 -12.97 -12.15
CA LYS A 395 4.55 -12.33 -10.98
C LYS A 395 3.28 -11.56 -11.30
N ARG A 396 3.13 -11.03 -12.52
CA ARG A 396 1.97 -10.21 -12.89
C ARG A 396 1.36 -10.66 -14.19
N VAL A 397 0.04 -10.57 -14.26
CA VAL A 397 -0.76 -10.82 -15.46
C VAL A 397 -1.52 -9.56 -15.82
N PHE A 398 -1.50 -9.21 -17.09
CA PHE A 398 -2.26 -8.12 -17.67
C PHE A 398 -3.37 -8.67 -18.54
N THR A 399 -4.55 -8.05 -18.44
CA THR A 399 -5.75 -8.46 -19.17
C THR A 399 -6.36 -7.24 -19.83
N ALA A 400 -6.57 -7.27 -21.14
CA ALA A 400 -7.27 -6.22 -21.86
C ALA A 400 -8.64 -6.72 -22.33
N ASP A 401 -9.69 -6.00 -21.95
CA ASP A 401 -11.06 -6.31 -22.39
C ASP A 401 -11.40 -5.68 -23.75
N TRP A 402 -12.53 -6.10 -24.32
CA TRP A 402 -13.04 -5.56 -25.60
C TRP A 402 -13.28 -4.04 -25.58
N ASN A 403 -13.50 -3.44 -24.41
CA ASN A 403 -13.69 -2.01 -24.24
C ASN A 403 -12.36 -1.24 -24.06
N GLY A 404 -11.21 -1.93 -24.10
CA GLY A 404 -9.90 -1.33 -23.91
C GLY A 404 -9.57 -1.00 -22.45
N VAL A 405 -10.24 -1.63 -21.49
CA VAL A 405 -9.86 -1.58 -20.08
C VAL A 405 -8.76 -2.60 -19.85
N ILE A 406 -7.62 -2.11 -19.37
CA ILE A 406 -6.47 -2.97 -19.04
C ILE A 406 -6.39 -3.08 -17.52
N GLU A 407 -6.42 -4.30 -17.00
CA GLU A 407 -6.29 -4.59 -15.58
C GLU A 407 -4.98 -5.34 -15.30
N ALA A 408 -4.35 -4.99 -14.18
CA ALA A 408 -3.13 -5.64 -13.70
C ALA A 408 -3.47 -6.52 -12.49
N TRP A 409 -3.01 -7.76 -12.51
CA TRP A 409 -3.28 -8.78 -11.51
C TRP A 409 -1.97 -9.35 -10.98
N ASP A 410 -1.93 -9.62 -9.68
CA ASP A 410 -0.84 -10.39 -9.09
C ASP A 410 -1.07 -11.89 -9.35
N ALA A 411 -0.09 -12.56 -9.93
CA ALA A 411 -0.23 -13.94 -10.39
C ALA A 411 -0.11 -14.99 -9.26
N ASN A 412 0.12 -14.56 -8.03
CA ASN A 412 0.28 -15.44 -6.86
C ASN A 412 -0.86 -15.27 -5.85
N THR A 413 -1.24 -14.03 -5.56
CA THR A 413 -2.38 -13.69 -4.68
C THR A 413 -3.70 -13.64 -5.45
N PHE A 414 -3.64 -13.44 -6.77
CA PHE A 414 -4.80 -13.29 -7.66
C PHE A 414 -5.65 -12.05 -7.36
N GLU A 415 -5.07 -11.08 -6.65
CA GLU A 415 -5.70 -9.80 -6.37
C GLU A 415 -5.41 -8.79 -7.49
N LYS A 416 -6.39 -7.93 -7.76
CA LYS A 416 -6.26 -6.84 -8.71
C LYS A 416 -5.35 -5.75 -8.13
N LEU A 417 -4.24 -5.48 -8.82
CA LEU A 417 -3.25 -4.47 -8.45
C LEU A 417 -3.65 -3.06 -8.89
N GLY A 418 -4.33 -2.93 -10.03
CA GLY A 418 -4.72 -1.64 -10.58
C GLY A 418 -5.22 -1.73 -12.02
N THR A 419 -5.34 -0.57 -12.66
CA THR A 419 -5.73 -0.46 -14.08
C THR A 419 -4.74 0.41 -14.85
N LEU A 420 -4.55 0.10 -16.13
CA LEU A 420 -3.75 0.89 -17.07
C LEU A 420 -4.66 1.57 -18.08
N SER A 421 -4.20 2.69 -18.65
CA SER A 421 -4.96 3.44 -19.64
C SER A 421 -4.41 3.19 -21.04
N GLY A 422 -5.23 2.62 -21.94
CA GLY A 422 -4.91 2.50 -23.37
C GLY A 422 -5.02 3.83 -24.15
N ASN A 423 -5.56 4.87 -23.52
CA ASN A 423 -5.73 6.21 -24.09
C ASN A 423 -5.46 7.27 -23.01
N PRO A 424 -4.17 7.51 -22.67
CA PRO A 424 -3.79 8.43 -21.61
C PRO A 424 -4.20 9.88 -21.95
N PRO A 425 -4.73 10.67 -20.98
CA PRO A 425 -4.95 12.11 -21.19
C PRO A 425 -3.63 12.86 -21.37
N ARG A 426 -3.70 14.05 -21.98
CA ARG A 426 -2.54 14.94 -22.20
C ARG A 426 -1.87 15.32 -20.88
N ILE A 427 -0.58 15.65 -20.92
CA ILE A 427 0.15 16.03 -19.71
C ILE A 427 -0.48 17.27 -19.06
N ALA A 428 -0.93 18.24 -19.85
CA ALA A 428 -1.59 19.44 -19.35
C ALA A 428 -2.89 19.12 -18.56
N ASP A 429 -3.73 18.23 -19.09
CA ASP A 429 -4.99 17.83 -18.43
C ASP A 429 -4.71 17.06 -17.13
N ARG A 430 -3.68 16.20 -17.13
CA ARG A 430 -3.22 15.49 -15.93
C ARG A 430 -2.76 16.46 -14.84
N ILE A 431 -1.93 17.44 -15.21
CA ILE A 431 -1.45 18.48 -14.30
C ILE A 431 -2.63 19.27 -13.74
N ALA A 432 -3.57 19.72 -14.58
CA ALA A 432 -4.73 20.49 -14.13
C ALA A 432 -5.58 19.70 -13.12
N ARG A 433 -5.84 18.41 -13.39
CA ARG A 433 -6.54 17.53 -12.45
C ARG A 433 -5.77 17.33 -11.14
N LEU A 434 -4.47 17.04 -11.21
CA LEU A 434 -3.63 16.85 -10.03
C LEU A 434 -3.49 18.14 -9.20
N GLN A 435 -3.43 19.31 -9.85
CA GLN A 435 -3.43 20.60 -9.17
C GLN A 435 -4.73 20.81 -8.40
N HIS A 436 -5.87 20.57 -9.03
CA HIS A 436 -7.17 20.65 -8.37
C HIS A 436 -7.28 19.67 -7.18
N GLU A 437 -6.85 18.42 -7.35
CA GLU A 437 -6.81 17.43 -6.26
C GLU A 437 -5.84 17.85 -5.14
N PHE A 438 -4.69 18.42 -5.48
CA PHE A 438 -3.68 18.89 -4.54
C PHE A 438 -4.14 20.12 -3.76
N GLU A 439 -4.83 21.06 -4.39
CA GLU A 439 -5.41 22.25 -3.74
C GLU A 439 -6.52 21.86 -2.73
N ALA A 440 -7.26 20.79 -3.00
CA ALA A 440 -8.26 20.26 -2.09
C ALA A 440 -7.67 19.43 -0.92
N ALA A 441 -6.46 18.87 -1.09
CA ALA A 441 -5.87 17.95 -0.11
C ALA A 441 -5.59 18.58 1.29
N PRO A 442 -5.10 19.84 1.41
CA PRO A 442 -4.93 20.51 2.69
C PRO A 442 -6.21 20.61 3.53
N GLN A 443 -7.37 20.76 2.89
CA GLN A 443 -8.64 20.80 3.61
C GLN A 443 -8.97 19.46 4.26
N SER A 444 -8.72 18.35 3.55
CA SER A 444 -8.88 16.99 4.06
C SER A 444 -7.90 16.69 5.21
N SER A 445 -6.63 17.08 5.07
CA SER A 445 -5.63 16.89 6.13
C SER A 445 -5.92 17.76 7.36
N ALA A 446 -6.38 19.01 7.19
CA ALA A 446 -6.83 19.88 8.27
C ALA A 446 -8.05 19.31 9.01
N ALA A 447 -9.05 18.78 8.28
CA ALA A 447 -10.22 18.13 8.87
C ALA A 447 -9.82 16.88 9.69
N ALA A 448 -8.92 16.05 9.16
CA ALA A 448 -8.40 14.88 9.87
C ALA A 448 -7.60 15.26 11.14
N ARG A 449 -6.78 16.33 11.08
CA ARG A 449 -6.09 16.89 12.25
C ARG A 449 -7.09 17.35 13.32
N LYS A 450 -8.11 18.11 12.93
CA LYS A 450 -9.15 18.59 13.85
C LYS A 450 -9.88 17.42 14.52
N ALA A 451 -10.23 16.37 13.77
CA ALA A 451 -10.86 15.18 14.31
C ALA A 451 -9.97 14.46 15.34
N LEU A 452 -8.67 14.33 15.07
CA LEU A 452 -7.71 13.75 16.00
C LEU A 452 -7.57 14.60 17.28
N GLU A 453 -7.49 15.93 17.16
CA GLU A 453 -7.41 16.82 18.32
C GLU A 453 -8.69 16.77 19.18
N THR A 454 -9.88 16.68 18.57
CA THR A 454 -11.13 16.47 19.30
C THR A 454 -11.12 15.13 20.03
N ALA A 455 -10.64 14.05 19.40
CA ALA A 455 -10.54 12.74 20.04
C ALA A 455 -9.56 12.74 21.22
N LYS A 456 -8.40 13.40 21.09
CA LYS A 456 -7.43 13.59 22.19
C LYS A 456 -8.04 14.35 23.36
N LYS A 457 -8.80 15.41 23.11
CA LYS A 457 -9.53 16.12 24.17
C LYS A 457 -10.53 15.20 24.88
N GLY A 458 -11.21 14.32 24.15
CA GLY A 458 -12.11 13.32 24.73
C GLY A 458 -11.40 12.31 25.64
N VAL A 459 -10.20 11.85 25.26
CA VAL A 459 -9.34 11.03 26.13
C VAL A 459 -8.96 11.79 27.39
N LYS A 460 -8.55 13.06 27.24
CA LYS A 460 -8.15 13.88 28.39
C LYS A 460 -9.28 14.05 29.42
N VAL A 461 -10.51 14.29 28.95
CA VAL A 461 -11.70 14.35 29.81
C VAL A 461 -11.96 13.02 30.54
N ALA A 462 -11.73 11.88 29.87
CA ALA A 462 -11.88 10.56 30.48
C ALA A 462 -10.80 10.30 31.55
N GLU A 463 -9.54 10.68 31.30
CA GLU A 463 -8.46 10.63 32.29
C GLU A 463 -8.80 11.45 33.55
N ASP A 464 -9.28 12.68 33.36
CA ASP A 464 -9.61 13.56 34.47
C ASP A 464 -10.82 13.03 35.27
N SER A 465 -11.79 12.39 34.60
CA SER A 465 -12.93 11.71 35.23
C SER A 465 -12.47 10.49 36.06
N LEU A 466 -11.52 9.70 35.53
CA LEU A 466 -10.93 8.57 36.24
C LEU A 466 -10.18 9.03 37.50
N ALA A 467 -9.37 10.09 37.38
CA ALA A 467 -8.66 10.67 38.52
C ALA A 467 -9.62 11.17 39.62
N THR A 468 -10.74 11.78 39.21
CA THR A 468 -11.80 12.22 40.13
C THR A 468 -12.46 11.04 40.84
N ALA A 469 -12.81 9.98 40.10
CA ALA A 469 -13.39 8.75 40.66
C ALA A 469 -12.42 8.03 41.62
N ALA A 470 -11.14 7.96 41.28
CA ALA A 470 -10.10 7.36 42.12
C ALA A 470 -9.94 8.14 43.45
N THR A 471 -9.91 9.47 43.39
CA THR A 471 -9.85 10.34 44.57
C THR A 471 -11.08 10.16 45.46
N SER A 472 -12.26 10.09 44.84
CA SER A 472 -13.54 9.84 45.51
C SER A 472 -13.56 8.51 46.27
N ILE A 473 -13.04 7.43 45.67
CA ILE A 473 -12.88 6.13 46.34
C ILE A 473 -11.86 6.20 47.47
N ALA A 474 -10.71 6.83 47.25
CA ALA A 474 -9.67 6.94 48.27
C ALA A 474 -10.20 7.62 49.54
N ASN A 475 -10.97 8.71 49.38
CA ASN A 475 -11.63 9.40 50.48
C ASN A 475 -12.69 8.53 51.16
N GLN A 476 -13.49 7.78 50.39
CA GLN A 476 -14.49 6.89 50.95
C GLN A 476 -13.86 5.71 51.72
N LYS A 477 -12.77 5.12 51.22
CA LYS A 477 -12.01 4.08 51.91
C LYS A 477 -11.46 4.59 53.25
N LYS A 478 -10.93 5.81 53.29
CA LYS A 478 -10.50 6.46 54.55
C LYS A 478 -11.67 6.55 55.54
N LYS A 479 -12.84 7.00 55.10
CA LYS A 479 -14.05 7.07 55.94
C LYS A 479 -14.48 5.70 56.47
N VAL A 480 -14.50 4.67 55.63
CA VAL A 480 -14.80 3.30 56.04
C VAL A 480 -13.79 2.80 57.09
N SER A 481 -12.49 3.03 56.86
CA SER A 481 -11.45 2.61 57.82
C SER A 481 -11.56 3.30 59.18
N ALA A 482 -11.96 4.58 59.20
CA ALA A 482 -12.19 5.33 60.44
C ALA A 482 -13.39 4.76 61.22
N LEU A 483 -14.52 4.51 60.54
CA LEU A 483 -15.71 3.92 61.15
C LEU A 483 -15.48 2.47 61.63
N GLN A 484 -14.66 1.69 60.91
CA GLN A 484 -14.22 0.36 61.36
C GLN A 484 -13.40 0.44 62.64
N LYS A 485 -12.50 1.42 62.73
CA LYS A 485 -11.69 1.64 63.94
C LYS A 485 -12.56 2.07 65.12
N GLU A 486 -13.49 2.99 64.91
CA GLU A 486 -14.45 3.46 65.92
C GLU A 486 -15.34 2.31 66.43
N THR A 487 -15.92 1.52 65.52
CA THR A 487 -16.73 0.34 65.92
C THR A 487 -15.92 -0.69 66.70
N ALA A 488 -14.65 -0.92 66.36
CA ALA A 488 -13.77 -1.83 67.10
C ALA A 488 -13.42 -1.27 68.51
N GLN A 489 -13.18 0.03 68.62
CA GLN A 489 -12.93 0.71 69.90
C GLN A 489 -14.15 0.63 70.83
N LEU A 490 -15.34 0.94 70.31
CA LEU A 490 -16.59 0.84 71.07
C LEU A 490 -16.87 -0.61 71.50
N ALA A 491 -16.62 -1.60 70.63
CA ALA A 491 -16.74 -3.01 71.00
C ALA A 491 -15.78 -3.41 72.13
N THR A 492 -14.56 -2.88 72.12
CA THR A 492 -13.57 -3.10 73.19
C THR A 492 -14.05 -2.47 74.51
N ALA A 493 -14.57 -1.24 74.47
CA ALA A 493 -15.12 -0.54 75.63
C ALA A 493 -16.35 -1.28 76.21
N LEU A 494 -17.22 -1.83 75.35
CA LEU A 494 -18.36 -2.65 75.79
C LEU A 494 -17.90 -3.91 76.51
N ASN A 495 -16.90 -4.61 75.97
CA ASN A 495 -16.35 -5.81 76.60
C ASN A 495 -15.70 -5.49 77.96
N GLN A 496 -14.95 -4.40 78.07
CA GLN A 496 -14.38 -3.94 79.34
C GLN A 496 -15.46 -3.58 80.37
N THR A 497 -16.52 -2.90 79.94
CA THR A 497 -17.65 -2.54 80.80
C THR A 497 -18.39 -3.79 81.28
N ASN A 498 -18.64 -4.77 80.39
CA ASN A 498 -19.24 -6.04 80.76
C ASN A 498 -18.38 -6.84 81.75
N ALA A 499 -17.06 -6.90 81.53
CA ALA A 499 -16.13 -7.54 82.45
C ALA A 499 -16.11 -6.85 83.82
N SER A 500 -16.16 -5.51 83.84
CA SER A 500 -16.24 -4.72 85.08
C SER A 500 -17.54 -5.01 85.83
N MET A 501 -18.68 -5.05 85.14
CA MET A 501 -19.97 -5.44 85.76
C MET A 501 -19.95 -6.87 86.30
N GLU A 502 -19.36 -7.83 85.58
CA GLU A 502 -19.27 -9.22 86.04
C GLU A 502 -18.38 -9.34 87.28
N SER A 503 -17.24 -8.65 87.30
CA SER A 503 -16.33 -8.62 88.46
C SER A 503 -16.97 -7.97 89.68
N LEU A 504 -17.69 -6.86 89.50
CA LEU A 504 -18.41 -6.16 90.56
C LEU A 504 -19.57 -7.02 91.07
N GLY A 505 -20.32 -7.66 90.19
CA GLY A 505 -21.39 -8.60 90.54
C GLY A 505 -20.89 -9.78 91.38
N LYS A 506 -19.76 -10.39 91.00
CA LYS A 506 -19.10 -11.43 91.82
C LYS A 506 -18.66 -10.91 93.18
N SER A 507 -18.04 -9.72 93.24
CA SER A 507 -17.62 -9.10 94.51
C SER A 507 -18.81 -8.78 95.41
N ILE A 508 -19.95 -8.33 94.86
CA ILE A 508 -21.18 -8.08 95.63
C ILE A 508 -21.70 -9.42 96.20
N GLN A 509 -21.76 -10.47 95.38
CA GLN A 509 -22.27 -11.78 95.80
C GLN A 509 -21.41 -12.44 96.89
N GLU A 510 -20.07 -12.35 96.77
CA GLU A 510 -19.10 -12.95 97.68
C GLU A 510 -19.02 -12.21 99.03
N LYS A 511 -18.93 -10.87 99.01
CA LYS A 511 -18.79 -10.08 100.25
C LYS A 511 -20.09 -9.97 101.05
N LEU A 512 -21.25 -9.99 100.40
CA LEU A 512 -22.53 -9.68 101.05
C LEU A 512 -23.24 -10.89 101.65
N SER A 513 -23.27 -12.02 100.94
CA SER A 513 -24.00 -13.22 101.40
C SER A 513 -23.39 -13.81 102.68
N VAL A 514 -22.07 -13.70 102.83
CA VAL A 514 -21.34 -14.17 104.01
C VAL A 514 -21.45 -13.17 105.16
N ALA A 515 -21.24 -11.88 104.90
CA ALA A 515 -21.21 -10.86 105.96
C ALA A 515 -22.59 -10.61 106.59
N LEU A 516 -23.67 -10.49 105.80
CA LEU A 516 -25.01 -10.20 106.34
C LEU A 516 -25.63 -11.40 107.07
N ALA A 517 -25.40 -12.63 106.60
CA ALA A 517 -25.90 -13.83 107.27
C ALA A 517 -25.18 -14.08 108.62
N GLN A 518 -23.85 -13.86 108.67
CA GLN A 518 -23.07 -14.02 109.89
C GLN A 518 -23.34 -12.93 110.94
N VAL A 519 -23.62 -11.70 110.52
CA VAL A 519 -23.97 -10.59 111.43
C VAL A 519 -25.40 -10.75 111.97
N GLN A 520 -26.34 -11.25 111.17
CA GLN A 520 -27.73 -11.42 111.59
C GLN A 520 -27.91 -12.59 112.59
N ALA A 521 -27.26 -13.74 112.37
CA ALA A 521 -27.29 -14.86 113.30
C ALA A 521 -26.69 -14.50 114.68
N ARG A 522 -25.56 -13.77 114.70
CA ARG A 522 -24.92 -13.30 115.95
C ARG A 522 -25.76 -12.27 116.70
N SER A 523 -26.47 -11.39 115.98
CA SER A 523 -27.38 -10.40 116.58
C SER A 523 -28.55 -11.04 117.33
N GLU A 524 -29.18 -12.07 116.77
CA GLU A 524 -30.35 -12.72 117.36
C GLU A 524 -29.99 -13.50 118.63
N GLU A 525 -28.87 -14.23 118.61
CA GLU A 525 -28.36 -14.97 119.77
C GLU A 525 -28.01 -14.05 120.96
N HIS A 526 -27.27 -12.97 120.71
CA HIS A 526 -26.78 -12.09 121.78
C HIS A 526 -27.86 -11.17 122.33
N SER A 527 -28.85 -10.79 121.51
CA SER A 527 -30.01 -10.01 121.96
C SER A 527 -30.94 -10.82 122.87
N ALA A 528 -31.14 -12.11 122.57
CA ALA A 528 -31.91 -13.02 123.42
C ALA A 528 -31.22 -13.26 124.78
N SER A 529 -29.89 -13.44 124.79
CA SER A 529 -29.11 -13.59 126.02
C SER A 529 -29.11 -12.32 126.88
N LEU A 530 -29.12 -11.12 126.28
CA LEU A 530 -29.21 -9.86 127.01
C LEU A 530 -30.58 -9.72 127.70
N VAL A 531 -31.68 -10.02 126.99
CA VAL A 531 -33.04 -9.97 127.57
C VAL A 531 -33.17 -10.95 128.75
N ALA A 532 -32.65 -12.17 128.61
CA ALA A 532 -32.66 -13.16 129.69
C ALA A 532 -31.84 -12.71 130.91
N GLY A 533 -30.61 -12.21 130.72
CA GLY A 533 -29.76 -11.75 131.83
C GLY A 533 -30.28 -10.50 132.54
N THR A 534 -31.03 -9.64 131.84
CA THR A 534 -31.65 -8.44 132.45
C THR A 534 -32.86 -8.81 133.32
N ALA A 535 -33.62 -9.84 132.93
CA ALA A 535 -34.73 -10.37 133.72
C ALA A 535 -34.26 -11.09 135.00
N GLU A 536 -33.11 -11.77 134.94
CA GLU A 536 -32.49 -12.45 136.08
C GLU A 536 -32.04 -11.45 137.17
N LEU A 537 -31.52 -10.28 136.77
CA LEU A 537 -31.14 -9.19 137.67
C LEU A 537 -32.35 -8.59 138.42
N GLN A 538 -33.53 -8.53 137.77
CA GLN A 538 -34.74 -7.94 138.36
C GLN A 538 -35.37 -8.78 139.47
N ASN A 539 -35.12 -10.09 139.51
CA ASN A 539 -35.73 -11.01 140.48
C ASN A 539 -34.95 -11.11 141.82
N LEU A 540 -33.77 -10.49 141.93
CA LEU A 540 -32.95 -10.51 143.14
C LEU A 540 -33.31 -9.32 144.06
N GLU A 541 -34.34 -9.47 144.90
CA GLU A 541 -34.78 -8.43 145.85
C GLU A 541 -34.15 -8.61 147.24
N ILE A 542 -33.21 -7.72 147.60
CA ILE A 542 -32.55 -7.70 148.92
C ILE A 542 -33.35 -6.95 149.99
N ALA A 543 -34.22 -6.02 149.59
CA ALA A 543 -34.98 -5.14 150.49
C ALA A 543 -35.83 -5.88 151.56
N PRO A 544 -36.49 -7.03 151.28
CA PRO A 544 -37.29 -7.75 152.29
C PRO A 544 -36.41 -8.38 153.38
N LEU A 545 -35.20 -8.84 153.02
CA LEU A 545 -34.25 -9.46 153.95
C LEU A 545 -33.64 -8.41 154.90
N GLU A 546 -33.34 -7.21 154.40
CA GLU A 546 -32.84 -6.09 155.21
C GLU A 546 -33.91 -5.52 156.17
N ALA A 547 -35.18 -5.52 155.77
CA ALA A 547 -36.29 -5.09 156.63
C ALA A 547 -36.51 -6.03 157.83
N GLU A 548 -36.42 -7.34 157.61
CA GLU A 548 -36.63 -8.33 158.67
C GLU A 548 -35.42 -8.42 159.63
N GLU A 549 -34.19 -8.19 159.14
CA GLU A 549 -32.97 -8.01 159.96
C GLU A 549 -33.15 -6.85 160.96
N LYS A 550 -33.66 -5.72 160.48
CA LYS A 550 -33.92 -4.53 161.32
C LYS A 550 -34.99 -4.80 162.39
N ARG A 551 -36.05 -5.54 162.04
CA ARG A 551 -37.10 -5.95 162.98
C ARG A 551 -36.57 -6.91 164.04
N LEU A 552 -35.82 -7.93 163.66
CA LEU A 552 -35.22 -8.91 164.56
C LEU A 552 -34.20 -8.25 165.52
N ALA A 553 -33.44 -7.25 165.05
CA ALA A 553 -32.52 -6.48 165.89
C ALA A 553 -33.26 -5.68 166.98
N GLN A 554 -34.38 -5.05 166.63
CA GLN A 554 -35.22 -4.32 167.60
C GLN A 554 -35.88 -5.26 168.61
N GLN A 555 -36.31 -6.44 168.15
CA GLN A 555 -36.90 -7.47 169.01
C GLN A 555 -35.88 -8.01 170.02
N LEU A 556 -34.65 -8.28 169.59
CA LEU A 556 -33.54 -8.68 170.46
C LEU A 556 -33.25 -7.61 171.53
N GLN A 557 -33.27 -6.32 171.15
CA GLN A 557 -32.99 -5.21 172.06
C GLN A 557 -34.06 -5.03 173.14
N ARG A 558 -35.34 -5.33 172.82
CA ARG A 558 -36.42 -5.36 173.83
C ARG A 558 -36.26 -6.52 174.79
N LEU A 559 -36.06 -7.73 174.27
CA LEU A 559 -35.92 -8.94 175.06
C LEU A 559 -34.68 -8.91 175.98
N SER A 560 -33.58 -8.28 175.56
CA SER A 560 -32.40 -8.12 176.42
C SER A 560 -32.66 -7.18 177.60
N LYS A 561 -33.41 -6.09 177.40
CA LYS A 561 -33.77 -5.14 178.48
C LYS A 561 -34.73 -5.73 179.49
N GLU A 562 -35.72 -6.49 179.04
CA GLU A 562 -36.67 -7.16 179.96
C GLU A 562 -35.96 -8.26 180.75
N SER A 563 -35.02 -8.99 180.13
CA SER A 563 -34.20 -10.02 180.79
C SER A 563 -33.26 -9.48 181.87
N GLU A 564 -32.89 -8.20 181.86
CA GLU A 564 -32.04 -7.57 182.89
C GLU A 564 -32.85 -7.17 184.14
N SER A 565 -34.15 -6.94 184.00
CA SER A 565 -35.03 -6.48 185.09
C SER A 565 -35.57 -7.62 185.98
N GLN A 566 -35.51 -8.87 185.50
CA GLN A 566 -35.96 -10.06 186.23
C GLN A 566 -34.90 -11.19 186.12
N PRO A 567 -33.90 -11.22 187.03
CA PRO A 567 -32.76 -12.14 186.94
C PRO A 567 -33.10 -13.63 187.09
N GLU A 568 -34.26 -13.96 187.67
CA GLU A 568 -34.67 -15.34 187.97
C GLU A 568 -35.61 -15.96 186.92
N ASP A 569 -36.00 -15.22 185.86
CA ASP A 569 -36.84 -15.76 184.78
C ASP A 569 -36.00 -16.33 183.62
N THR A 570 -35.73 -17.63 183.70
CA THR A 570 -35.00 -18.39 182.66
C THR A 570 -35.70 -18.46 181.30
N ALA A 571 -37.00 -18.18 181.20
CA ALA A 571 -37.72 -18.23 179.92
C ALA A 571 -37.34 -17.04 179.02
N LEU A 572 -37.12 -15.85 179.61
CA LEU A 572 -36.75 -14.64 178.86
C LEU A 572 -35.32 -14.71 178.27
N LYS A 573 -34.36 -15.27 179.01
CA LYS A 573 -32.98 -15.46 178.52
C LYS A 573 -32.89 -16.34 177.28
N ASN A 574 -33.69 -17.40 177.22
CA ASN A 574 -33.71 -18.30 176.06
C ASN A 574 -34.37 -17.65 174.83
N GLN A 575 -35.38 -16.80 175.02
CA GLN A 575 -35.97 -16.03 173.92
C GLN A 575 -35.01 -15.00 173.33
N ALA A 576 -34.20 -14.33 174.17
CA ALA A 576 -33.16 -13.42 173.70
C ALA A 576 -32.07 -14.16 172.89
N LEU A 577 -31.68 -15.38 173.29
CA LEU A 577 -30.67 -16.18 172.57
C LEU A 577 -31.16 -16.64 171.19
N ASP A 578 -32.43 -17.05 171.07
CA ASP A 578 -33.03 -17.48 169.80
C ASP A 578 -33.17 -16.30 168.81
N ALA A 579 -33.54 -15.12 169.31
CA ALA A 579 -33.60 -13.91 168.50
C ALA A 579 -32.21 -13.49 167.97
N ALA A 580 -31.14 -13.66 168.77
CA ALA A 580 -29.77 -13.35 168.34
C ALA A 580 -29.28 -14.29 167.23
N LYS A 581 -29.66 -15.57 167.30
CA LYS A 581 -29.30 -16.58 166.29
C LYS A 581 -29.98 -16.31 164.95
N LYS A 582 -31.27 -15.98 164.97
CA LYS A 582 -32.03 -15.59 163.77
C LYS A 582 -31.47 -14.34 163.11
N LEU A 583 -31.02 -13.35 163.89
CA LEU A 583 -30.41 -12.14 163.35
C LEU A 583 -29.09 -12.42 162.60
N ALA A 584 -28.26 -13.33 163.12
CA ALA A 584 -27.01 -13.72 162.49
C ALA A 584 -27.22 -14.43 161.14
N ASP A 585 -28.22 -15.32 161.04
CA ASP A 585 -28.56 -16.02 159.80
C ASP A 585 -29.05 -15.08 158.70
N TYR A 586 -29.85 -14.06 159.04
CA TYR A 586 -30.31 -13.06 158.07
C TYR A 586 -29.16 -12.17 157.57
N ARG A 587 -28.21 -11.79 158.45
CA ARG A 587 -27.01 -11.04 158.04
C ARG A 587 -26.14 -11.82 157.06
N ALA A 588 -25.97 -13.13 157.27
CA ALA A 588 -25.22 -13.98 156.35
C ALA A 588 -25.90 -14.10 154.97
N ARG A 589 -27.23 -14.21 154.93
CA ARG A 589 -28.01 -14.25 153.67
C ARG A 589 -27.93 -12.96 152.86
N ILE A 590 -27.93 -11.80 153.51
CA ILE A 590 -27.82 -10.50 152.83
C ILE A 590 -26.46 -10.37 152.12
N VAL A 591 -25.38 -10.82 152.75
CA VAL A 591 -24.03 -10.78 152.14
C VAL A 591 -23.94 -11.69 150.91
N GLY A 592 -24.51 -12.90 150.98
CA GLY A 592 -24.54 -13.83 149.84
C GLY A 592 -25.30 -13.25 148.64
N MET A 593 -26.47 -12.65 148.88
CA MET A 593 -27.30 -12.10 147.79
C MET A 593 -26.68 -10.85 147.14
N ARG A 594 -25.89 -10.04 147.87
CA ARG A 594 -25.15 -8.90 147.27
C ARG A 594 -24.07 -9.34 146.29
N MET A 595 -23.43 -10.49 146.54
CA MET A 595 -22.43 -11.03 145.62
C MET A 595 -23.06 -11.50 144.30
N GLU A 596 -24.20 -12.19 144.37
CA GLU A 596 -24.94 -12.65 143.18
C GLU A 596 -25.43 -11.49 142.31
N ILE A 597 -25.90 -10.39 142.90
CA ILE A 597 -26.30 -9.18 142.15
C ILE A 597 -25.11 -8.58 141.40
N THR A 598 -23.95 -8.45 142.05
CA THR A 598 -22.76 -7.83 141.45
C THR A 598 -22.24 -8.63 140.25
N GLU A 599 -22.28 -9.97 140.33
CA GLU A 599 -21.87 -10.84 139.23
C GLU A 599 -22.82 -10.72 138.02
N ALA A 600 -24.13 -10.69 138.27
CA ALA A 600 -25.13 -10.51 137.22
C ALA A 600 -25.03 -9.13 136.51
N GLU A 601 -24.75 -8.04 137.24
CA GLU A 601 -24.55 -6.71 136.65
C GLU A 601 -23.38 -6.66 135.65
N THR A 602 -22.26 -7.30 135.97
CA THR A 602 -21.09 -7.32 135.08
C THR A 602 -21.35 -8.08 133.77
N LYS A 603 -22.17 -9.13 133.83
CA LYS A 603 -22.54 -9.96 132.67
C LYS A 603 -23.49 -9.23 131.72
N VAL A 604 -24.45 -8.46 132.24
CA VAL A 604 -25.34 -7.62 131.43
C VAL A 604 -24.55 -6.52 130.69
N ARG A 605 -23.57 -5.91 131.37
CA ARG A 605 -22.78 -4.81 130.79
C ARG A 605 -21.86 -5.24 129.64
N SER A 606 -21.28 -6.45 129.70
CA SER A 606 -20.47 -7.00 128.61
C SER A 606 -21.30 -7.33 127.37
N LEU A 607 -22.52 -7.88 127.57
CA LEU A 607 -23.46 -8.17 126.49
C LEU A 607 -23.96 -6.89 125.79
N GLN A 608 -24.19 -5.79 126.53
CA GLN A 608 -24.57 -4.50 125.93
C GLN A 608 -23.52 -3.94 124.97
N ASN A 609 -22.22 -4.03 125.32
CA ASN A 609 -21.13 -3.54 124.46
C ASN A 609 -21.00 -4.36 123.17
N LEU A 610 -21.18 -5.68 123.24
CA LEU A 610 -21.16 -6.57 122.07
C LEU A 610 -22.31 -6.28 121.09
N VAL A 611 -23.52 -6.03 121.60
CA VAL A 611 -24.68 -5.68 120.76
C VAL A 611 -24.47 -4.33 120.05
N GLY A 612 -23.85 -3.35 120.71
CA GLY A 612 -23.51 -2.04 120.11
C GLY A 612 -22.50 -2.12 118.96
N ALA A 613 -21.47 -2.97 119.07
CA ALA A 613 -20.47 -3.15 118.02
C ALA A 613 -21.05 -3.83 116.76
N ILE A 614 -21.92 -4.83 116.95
CA ILE A 614 -22.59 -5.55 115.84
C ILE A 614 -23.52 -4.62 115.05
N ALA A 615 -24.15 -3.63 115.71
CA ALA A 615 -24.98 -2.63 115.03
C ALA A 615 -24.17 -1.69 114.10
N ALA A 616 -22.94 -1.33 114.50
CA ALA A 616 -22.05 -0.50 113.68
C ALA A 616 -21.57 -1.25 112.43
N GLU A 617 -21.14 -2.51 112.57
CA GLU A 617 -20.72 -3.36 111.43
C GLU A 617 -21.85 -3.56 110.41
N ARG A 618 -23.10 -3.70 110.87
CA ARG A 618 -24.27 -3.84 109.99
C ARG A 618 -24.54 -2.56 109.18
N SER A 619 -24.31 -1.38 109.74
CA SER A 619 -24.50 -0.10 109.06
C SER A 619 -23.43 0.12 107.99
N GLU A 620 -22.18 -0.22 108.27
CA GLU A 620 -21.06 -0.08 107.34
C GLU A 620 -21.20 -1.04 106.14
N ALA A 621 -21.60 -2.29 106.40
CA ALA A 621 -21.88 -3.27 105.34
C ALA A 621 -23.03 -2.84 104.41
N ARG A 622 -24.06 -2.15 104.96
CA ARG A 622 -25.17 -1.58 104.17
C ARG A 622 -24.74 -0.39 103.32
N ALA A 623 -23.95 0.54 103.87
CA ALA A 623 -23.43 1.68 103.12
C ALA A 623 -22.53 1.24 101.94
N GLN A 624 -21.73 0.20 102.15
CA GLN A 624 -20.89 -0.38 101.10
C GLN A 624 -21.70 -1.07 99.99
N LEU A 625 -22.84 -1.69 100.33
CA LEU A 625 -23.78 -2.26 99.36
C LEU A 625 -24.43 -1.17 98.50
N GLU A 626 -24.91 -0.10 99.12
CA GLU A 626 -25.59 0.99 98.44
C GLU A 626 -24.65 1.67 97.44
N LYS A 627 -23.40 1.94 97.86
CA LYS A 627 -22.34 2.42 96.96
C LYS A 627 -22.04 1.46 95.80
N SER A 628 -21.94 0.16 96.07
CA SER A 628 -21.69 -0.85 95.02
C SER A 628 -22.87 -0.98 94.04
N ASN A 629 -24.11 -0.76 94.51
CA ASN A 629 -25.31 -0.73 93.68
C ASN A 629 -25.37 0.54 92.81
N GLU A 630 -24.96 1.70 93.33
CA GLU A 630 -24.82 2.93 92.55
C GLU A 630 -23.77 2.76 91.44
N GLU A 631 -22.62 2.16 91.75
CA GLU A 631 -21.57 1.83 90.77
C GLU A 631 -22.09 0.86 89.68
N LEU A 632 -22.90 -0.14 90.06
CA LEU A 632 -23.51 -1.07 89.11
C LEU A 632 -24.56 -0.38 88.21
N GLN A 633 -25.37 0.53 88.77
CA GLN A 633 -26.30 1.34 87.98
C GLN A 633 -25.56 2.26 87.00
N ALA A 634 -24.47 2.91 87.43
CA ALA A 634 -23.64 3.74 86.57
C ALA A 634 -23.01 2.92 85.42
N LEU A 635 -22.49 1.72 85.71
CA LEU A 635 -21.96 0.80 84.69
C LEU A 635 -23.06 0.29 83.74
N SER A 636 -24.28 0.04 84.24
CA SER A 636 -25.43 -0.35 83.42
C SER A 636 -25.84 0.77 82.45
N SER A 637 -25.92 2.01 82.92
CA SER A 637 -26.17 3.19 82.08
C SER A 637 -25.05 3.39 81.04
N SER A 638 -23.78 3.23 81.44
CA SER A 638 -22.64 3.28 80.52
C SER A 638 -22.71 2.20 79.44
N ARG A 639 -23.03 0.95 79.80
CA ARG A 639 -23.24 -0.16 78.86
C ARG A 639 -24.34 0.15 77.85
N ASN A 640 -25.47 0.70 78.30
CA ASN A 640 -26.58 1.05 77.43
C ASN A 640 -26.19 2.14 76.43
N ASN A 641 -25.48 3.18 76.89
CA ASN A 641 -24.98 4.25 76.01
C ASN A 641 -24.00 3.71 74.97
N ILE A 642 -23.01 2.91 75.37
CA ILE A 642 -22.04 2.28 74.45
C ILE A 642 -22.77 1.37 73.44
N THR A 643 -23.83 0.67 73.86
CA THR A 643 -24.64 -0.19 72.97
C THR A 643 -25.38 0.62 71.90
N ILE A 644 -25.93 1.79 72.27
CA ILE A 644 -26.56 2.72 71.34
C ILE A 644 -25.53 3.26 70.35
N GLU A 645 -24.36 3.69 70.83
CA GLU A 645 -23.25 4.19 69.99
C GLU A 645 -22.75 3.12 69.01
N ILE A 646 -22.58 1.87 69.46
CA ILE A 646 -22.22 0.74 68.58
C ILE A 646 -23.26 0.55 67.47
N THR A 647 -24.55 0.66 67.81
CA THR A 647 -25.64 0.47 66.84
C THR A 647 -25.63 1.59 65.79
N ALA A 648 -25.45 2.84 66.22
CA ALA A 648 -25.32 4.00 65.33
C ALA A 648 -24.06 3.92 64.44
N ALA A 649 -22.91 3.53 65.01
CA ALA A 649 -21.65 3.38 64.28
C ALA A 649 -21.71 2.23 63.26
N LYS A 650 -22.35 1.10 63.60
CA LYS A 650 -22.60 0.00 62.66
C LYS A 650 -23.50 0.41 61.49
N SER A 651 -24.57 1.17 61.77
CA SER A 651 -25.44 1.72 60.72
C SER A 651 -24.67 2.65 59.78
N SER A 652 -23.87 3.57 60.34
CA SER A 652 -23.02 4.49 59.59
C SER A 652 -21.96 3.76 58.75
N LEU A 653 -21.37 2.70 59.30
CA LEU A 653 -20.43 1.83 58.58
C LEU A 653 -21.12 1.09 57.42
N ALA A 654 -22.32 0.56 57.62
CA ALA A 654 -23.10 -0.10 56.57
C ALA A 654 -23.43 0.87 55.42
N ALA A 655 -23.87 2.09 55.74
CA ALA A 655 -24.13 3.14 54.75
C ALA A 655 -22.83 3.52 53.99
N ALA A 656 -21.71 3.68 54.70
CA ALA A 656 -20.42 4.00 54.09
C ALA A 656 -19.91 2.88 53.17
N ASN A 657 -20.13 1.61 53.52
CA ASN A 657 -19.80 0.46 52.68
C ASN A 657 -20.67 0.39 51.41
N LYS A 658 -21.97 0.68 51.51
CA LYS A 658 -22.85 0.75 50.35
C LYS A 658 -22.40 1.83 49.36
N GLU A 659 -22.05 3.01 49.87
CA GLU A 659 -21.51 4.11 49.07
C GLU A 659 -20.15 3.75 48.43
N LEU A 660 -19.30 2.98 49.13
CA LEU A 660 -18.04 2.50 48.57
C LEU A 660 -18.24 1.60 47.34
N ILE A 661 -19.22 0.69 47.39
CA ILE A 661 -19.57 -0.20 46.26
C ILE A 661 -20.03 0.62 45.05
N LEU A 662 -20.89 1.62 45.26
CA LEU A 662 -21.35 2.52 44.19
C LEU A 662 -20.18 3.25 43.54
N ARG A 663 -19.27 3.81 44.35
CA ARG A 663 -18.07 4.51 43.84
C ARG A 663 -17.13 3.57 43.10
N GLN A 664 -16.95 2.33 43.57
CA GLN A 664 -16.19 1.28 42.87
C GLN A 664 -16.77 0.99 41.49
N SER A 665 -18.10 0.92 41.36
CA SER A 665 -18.74 0.73 40.05
C SER A 665 -18.52 1.94 39.13
N ALA A 666 -18.57 3.17 39.66
CA ALA A 666 -18.30 4.38 38.89
C ALA A 666 -16.84 4.47 38.41
N LEU A 667 -15.87 4.02 39.23
CA LEU A 667 -14.46 3.93 38.81
C LEU A 667 -14.31 2.96 37.64
N LYS A 668 -14.90 1.76 37.76
CA LYS A 668 -14.85 0.75 36.68
C LYS A 668 -15.43 1.30 35.37
N GLN A 669 -16.56 2.02 35.43
CA GLN A 669 -17.14 2.68 34.26
C GLN A 669 -16.22 3.77 33.68
N ALA A 670 -15.52 4.53 34.53
CA ALA A 670 -14.54 5.51 34.08
C ALA A 670 -13.32 4.86 33.39
N GLU A 671 -12.84 3.73 33.92
CA GLU A 671 -11.76 2.91 33.30
C GLU A 671 -12.19 2.38 31.93
N GLU A 672 -13.38 1.76 31.84
CA GLU A 672 -13.94 1.25 30.58
C GLU A 672 -14.15 2.37 29.54
N ASN A 673 -14.62 3.54 29.97
CA ASN A 673 -14.76 4.71 29.10
C ASN A 673 -13.40 5.23 28.61
N LEU A 674 -12.36 5.27 29.46
CA LEU A 674 -11.01 5.66 29.05
C LEU A 674 -10.47 4.72 27.97
N VAL A 675 -10.55 3.40 28.19
CA VAL A 675 -10.11 2.38 27.21
C VAL A 675 -10.86 2.51 25.89
N SER A 676 -12.17 2.74 25.94
CA SER A 676 -13.00 2.98 24.74
C SER A 676 -12.54 4.24 23.97
N ARG A 677 -12.25 5.34 24.68
CA ARG A 677 -11.78 6.59 24.07
C ARG A 677 -10.37 6.45 23.48
N GLU A 678 -9.46 5.78 24.16
CA GLU A 678 -8.11 5.48 23.64
C GLU A 678 -8.18 4.63 22.38
N THR A 679 -9.03 3.60 22.37
CA THR A 679 -9.25 2.74 21.20
C THR A 679 -9.82 3.55 20.03
N SER A 680 -10.74 4.48 20.29
CA SER A 680 -11.34 5.37 19.28
C SER A 680 -10.34 6.32 18.61
N LEU A 681 -9.15 6.50 19.19
CA LEU A 681 -8.09 7.36 18.67
C LEU A 681 -7.35 6.76 17.46
N THR A 682 -7.44 5.43 17.27
CA THR A 682 -6.81 4.70 16.17
C THR A 682 -7.31 5.16 14.80
N ALA A 683 -8.63 5.29 14.62
CA ALA A 683 -9.23 5.67 13.34
C ALA A 683 -8.87 7.11 12.90
N PRO A 684 -8.97 8.15 13.76
CA PRO A 684 -8.50 9.50 13.42
C PRO A 684 -7.00 9.57 13.11
N LYS A 685 -6.15 8.83 13.85
CA LYS A 685 -4.71 8.72 13.54
C LYS A 685 -4.48 8.14 12.14
N ALA A 686 -5.14 7.03 11.82
CA ALA A 686 -5.03 6.40 10.51
C ALA A 686 -5.54 7.31 9.38
N ARG A 687 -6.65 8.02 9.60
CA ARG A 687 -7.18 9.02 8.64
C ARG A 687 -6.19 10.15 8.39
N LEU A 688 -5.57 10.69 9.44
CA LEU A 688 -4.54 11.74 9.29
C LEU A 688 -3.31 11.23 8.54
N GLN A 689 -2.80 10.05 8.90
CA GLN A 689 -1.66 9.45 8.19
C GLN A 689 -1.99 9.20 6.71
N LYS A 690 -3.20 8.71 6.40
CA LYS A 690 -3.67 8.53 5.02
C LYS A 690 -3.70 9.87 4.27
N ALA A 691 -4.31 10.90 4.86
CA ALA A 691 -4.39 12.22 4.25
C ALA A 691 -3.01 12.83 3.95
N LEU A 692 -2.06 12.71 4.90
CA LEU A 692 -0.68 13.19 4.70
C LEU A 692 0.08 12.41 3.62
N ARG A 693 -0.11 11.08 3.56
CA ARG A 693 0.46 10.26 2.48
C ARG A 693 -0.11 10.65 1.12
N THR A 694 -1.41 10.88 1.03
CA THR A 694 -2.07 11.36 -0.20
C THR A 694 -1.53 12.72 -0.62
N GLU A 695 -1.39 13.69 0.30
CA GLU A 695 -0.84 15.01 -0.01
C GLU A 695 0.61 14.91 -0.54
N LYS A 696 1.43 14.06 0.10
CA LYS A 696 2.80 13.80 -0.35
C LYS A 696 2.82 13.16 -1.75
N ALA A 697 2.00 12.14 -1.99
CA ALA A 697 1.92 11.46 -3.27
C ALA A 697 1.46 12.39 -4.41
N LEU A 698 0.43 13.22 -4.15
CA LEU A 698 -0.05 14.22 -5.11
C LEU A 698 1.04 15.24 -5.47
N ARG A 699 1.84 15.67 -4.47
CA ARG A 699 2.98 16.57 -4.72
C ARG A 699 4.06 15.92 -5.58
N GLU A 700 4.42 14.68 -5.27
CA GLU A 700 5.41 13.91 -6.04
C GLU A 700 4.95 13.68 -7.48
N ASP A 701 3.69 13.29 -7.67
CA ASP A 701 3.10 13.11 -9.00
C ASP A 701 2.99 14.43 -9.78
N LEU A 702 2.62 15.54 -9.11
CA LEU A 702 2.58 16.87 -9.75
C LEU A 702 3.96 17.29 -10.24
N ASN A 703 4.98 17.16 -9.40
CA ASN A 703 6.37 17.46 -9.77
C ASN A 703 6.84 16.59 -10.95
N PHE A 704 6.49 15.28 -10.92
CA PHE A 704 6.81 14.36 -12.01
C PHE A 704 6.18 14.80 -13.34
N TRP A 705 4.88 15.11 -13.35
CA TRP A 705 4.19 15.51 -14.59
C TRP A 705 4.61 16.90 -15.08
N GLN A 706 4.93 17.82 -14.17
CA GLN A 706 5.52 19.12 -14.56
C GLN A 706 6.90 18.93 -15.21
N ALA A 707 7.75 18.07 -14.66
CA ALA A 707 9.03 17.71 -15.28
C ALA A 707 8.82 17.03 -16.64
N ALA A 708 7.84 16.12 -16.76
CA ALA A 708 7.48 15.48 -18.02
C ALA A 708 7.01 16.49 -19.08
N GLN A 709 6.26 17.53 -18.69
CA GLN A 709 5.84 18.59 -19.61
C GLN A 709 7.03 19.39 -20.15
N VAL A 710 8.00 19.71 -19.28
CA VAL A 710 9.23 20.39 -19.70
C VAL A 710 10.04 19.49 -20.63
N ASN A 711 10.16 18.21 -20.30
CA ASN A 711 10.85 17.23 -21.15
C ASN A 711 10.20 17.08 -22.52
N ALA A 712 8.87 16.98 -22.60
CA ALA A 712 8.15 16.92 -23.87
C ALA A 712 8.43 18.14 -24.76
N LYS A 713 8.44 19.35 -24.17
CA LYS A 713 8.83 20.58 -24.87
C LYS A 713 10.29 20.55 -25.32
N ALA A 714 11.21 20.07 -24.46
CA ALA A 714 12.62 19.94 -24.78
C ALA A 714 12.84 18.97 -25.95
N LEU A 715 12.17 17.82 -25.97
CA LEU A 715 12.25 16.85 -27.07
C LEU A 715 11.77 17.43 -28.41
N VAL A 716 10.70 18.22 -28.42
CA VAL A 716 10.25 18.92 -29.64
C VAL A 716 11.31 19.89 -30.16
N VAL A 717 11.92 20.66 -29.27
CA VAL A 717 13.00 21.60 -29.64
C VAL A 717 14.25 20.85 -30.11
N THR A 718 14.62 19.77 -29.44
CA THR A 718 15.75 18.90 -29.82
C THR A 718 15.53 18.30 -31.21
N LYS A 719 14.35 17.74 -31.49
CA LYS A 719 14.02 17.20 -32.82
C LYS A 719 14.11 18.27 -33.92
N LYS A 720 13.63 19.49 -33.63
CA LYS A 720 13.74 20.63 -34.55
C LYS A 720 15.20 21.03 -34.78
N ARG A 721 16.01 21.10 -33.72
CA ARG A 721 17.46 21.36 -33.79
C ARG A 721 18.15 20.32 -34.67
N ASP A 722 17.87 19.04 -34.45
CA ASP A 722 18.51 17.94 -35.19
C ASP A 722 18.11 17.97 -36.66
N THR A 723 16.84 18.26 -36.98
CA THR A 723 16.37 18.43 -38.35
C THR A 723 17.08 19.60 -39.06
N LEU A 724 17.22 20.74 -38.37
CA LEU A 724 17.93 21.91 -38.91
C LEU A 724 19.43 21.62 -39.08
N LYS A 725 20.03 20.86 -38.18
CA LYS A 725 21.43 20.44 -38.28
C LYS A 725 21.65 19.50 -39.47
N ASP A 726 20.77 18.51 -39.67
CA ASP A 726 20.85 17.61 -40.81
C ASP A 726 20.68 18.36 -42.13
N GLN A 727 19.80 19.37 -42.18
CA GLN A 727 19.66 20.27 -43.34
C GLN A 727 20.95 21.06 -43.58
N GLN A 728 21.51 21.68 -42.54
CA GLN A 728 22.77 22.41 -42.62
C GLN A 728 23.93 21.53 -43.10
N ASP A 729 24.03 20.30 -42.61
CA ASP A 729 25.08 19.34 -42.98
C ASP A 729 24.94 18.92 -44.46
N ARG A 730 23.71 18.74 -44.95
CA ARG A 730 23.42 18.47 -46.38
C ARG A 730 23.79 19.66 -47.26
N GLU A 731 23.36 20.87 -46.90
CA GLU A 731 23.69 22.10 -47.63
C GLU A 731 25.21 22.34 -47.67
N THR A 732 25.91 22.06 -46.57
CA THR A 732 27.38 22.15 -46.51
C THR A 732 28.05 21.15 -47.45
N THR A 733 27.53 19.92 -47.50
CA THR A 733 28.02 18.88 -48.40
C THR A 733 27.78 19.25 -49.87
N GLU A 734 26.59 19.78 -50.18
CA GLU A 734 26.24 20.23 -51.53
C GLU A 734 27.11 21.42 -51.96
N LEU A 735 27.32 22.40 -51.07
CA LEU A 735 28.20 23.54 -51.31
C LEU A 735 29.64 23.09 -51.61
N GLY A 736 30.17 22.11 -50.87
CA GLY A 736 31.48 21.52 -51.15
C GLY A 736 31.55 20.87 -52.54
N SER A 737 30.50 20.14 -52.93
CA SER A 737 30.42 19.53 -54.27
C SER A 737 30.34 20.56 -55.40
N LEU A 738 29.59 21.66 -55.20
CA LEU A 738 29.48 22.75 -56.16
C LEU A 738 30.79 23.52 -56.29
N THR A 739 31.49 23.74 -55.17
CA THR A 739 32.81 24.39 -55.16
C THR A 739 33.81 23.59 -55.97
N SER A 740 33.89 22.27 -55.77
CA SER A 740 34.76 21.39 -56.55
C SER A 740 34.43 21.38 -58.05
N LYS A 741 33.14 21.39 -58.41
CA LYS A 741 32.70 21.52 -59.82
C LYS A 741 33.09 22.87 -60.42
N LEU A 742 32.98 23.96 -59.66
CA LEU A 742 33.37 25.29 -60.10
C LEU A 742 34.89 25.35 -60.37
N GLU A 743 35.71 24.84 -59.45
CA GLU A 743 37.17 24.77 -59.62
C GLU A 743 37.56 23.96 -60.86
N THR A 744 36.91 22.81 -61.08
CA THR A 744 37.14 21.96 -62.26
C THR A 744 36.76 22.72 -63.54
N SER A 745 35.61 23.39 -63.55
CA SER A 745 35.15 24.17 -64.72
C SER A 745 36.05 25.37 -65.02
N GLN A 746 36.60 26.03 -63.98
CA GLN A 746 37.58 27.10 -64.13
C GLN A 746 38.90 26.59 -64.71
N SER A 747 39.37 25.43 -64.24
CA SER A 747 40.54 24.75 -64.81
C SER A 747 40.31 24.40 -66.28
N ASP A 748 39.16 23.81 -66.62
CA ASP A 748 38.81 23.47 -68.00
C ASP A 748 38.74 24.72 -68.89
N LEU A 749 38.14 25.81 -68.41
CA LEU A 749 38.10 27.09 -69.14
C LEU A 749 39.51 27.61 -69.43
N SER A 750 40.40 27.62 -68.43
CA SER A 750 41.79 28.05 -68.62
C SER A 750 42.54 27.18 -69.65
N SER A 751 42.26 25.87 -69.67
CA SER A 751 42.83 24.95 -70.65
C SER A 751 42.32 25.25 -72.07
N LEU A 752 41.03 25.56 -72.22
CA LEU A 752 40.44 25.92 -73.51
C LEU A 752 40.98 27.26 -74.02
N GLU A 753 41.16 28.25 -73.14
CA GLU A 753 41.79 29.52 -73.48
C GLU A 753 43.24 29.33 -73.97
N SER A 754 44.01 28.48 -73.30
CA SER A 754 45.37 28.13 -73.73
C SER A 754 45.36 27.46 -75.11
N ARG A 755 44.42 26.54 -75.36
CA ARG A 755 44.30 25.83 -76.63
C ARG A 755 43.85 26.75 -77.77
N LYS A 756 42.96 27.70 -77.48
CA LYS A 756 42.57 28.76 -78.42
C LYS A 756 43.79 29.60 -78.83
N ALA A 757 44.65 29.97 -77.88
CA ALA A 757 45.87 30.73 -78.18
C ALA A 757 46.84 29.94 -79.09
N VAL A 758 47.01 28.64 -78.85
CA VAL A 758 47.85 27.77 -79.71
C VAL A 758 47.29 27.66 -81.13
N LEU A 759 45.98 27.43 -81.27
CA LEU A 759 45.32 27.34 -82.58
C LEU A 759 45.41 28.66 -83.35
N GLN A 760 45.32 29.80 -82.67
CA GLN A 760 45.49 31.11 -83.30
C GLN A 760 46.91 31.27 -83.86
N ALA A 761 47.94 30.90 -83.09
CA ALA A 761 49.33 30.93 -83.54
C ALA A 761 49.59 30.01 -84.76
N GLN A 762 48.95 28.83 -84.79
CA GLN A 762 49.01 27.93 -85.95
C GLN A 762 48.34 28.53 -87.18
N LEU A 763 47.22 29.24 -87.01
CA LEU A 763 46.51 29.92 -88.10
C LEU A 763 47.37 31.03 -88.71
N ASP A 764 48.04 31.81 -87.86
CA ASP A 764 48.94 32.88 -88.27
C ASP A 764 50.15 32.32 -89.02
N GLN A 765 50.73 31.21 -88.54
CA GLN A 765 51.83 30.51 -89.24
C GLN A 765 51.39 29.98 -90.61
N LEU A 766 50.23 29.34 -90.71
CA LEU A 766 49.69 28.87 -91.98
C LEU A 766 49.44 30.01 -92.97
N SER A 767 49.01 31.18 -92.49
CA SER A 767 48.87 32.38 -93.32
C SER A 767 50.22 32.80 -93.92
N VAL A 768 51.28 32.82 -93.10
CA VAL A 768 52.65 33.16 -93.57
C VAL A 768 53.16 32.13 -94.58
N GLU A 769 52.95 30.83 -94.32
CA GLU A 769 53.34 29.77 -95.26
C GLU A 769 52.59 29.87 -96.59
N MET A 770 51.27 30.12 -96.54
CA MET A 770 50.44 30.34 -97.72
C MET A 770 50.90 31.56 -98.54
N ASP A 771 51.26 32.66 -97.89
CA ASP A 771 51.78 33.85 -98.56
C ASP A 771 53.14 33.57 -99.21
N SER A 772 54.02 32.81 -98.54
CA SER A 772 55.31 32.38 -99.12
C SER A 772 55.11 31.48 -100.36
N LEU A 773 54.12 30.57 -100.32
CA LEU A 773 53.78 29.69 -101.43
C LEU A 773 53.18 30.47 -102.59
N ARG A 774 52.28 31.43 -102.31
CA ARG A 774 51.75 32.35 -103.33
C ARG A 774 52.86 33.17 -103.98
N GLN A 775 53.82 33.66 -103.21
CA GLN A 775 54.97 34.40 -103.73
C GLN A 775 55.84 33.48 -104.61
N SER A 776 56.14 32.27 -104.15
CA SER A 776 56.88 31.24 -104.90
C SER A 776 56.20 30.89 -106.24
N ILE A 777 54.88 30.65 -106.24
CA ILE A 777 54.09 30.42 -107.45
C ILE A 777 54.17 31.62 -108.39
N THR A 778 54.04 32.84 -107.85
CA THR A 778 54.11 34.07 -108.65
C THR A 778 55.46 34.24 -109.34
N THR A 779 56.56 33.90 -108.67
CA THR A 779 57.92 33.89 -109.29
C THR A 779 58.15 32.75 -110.27
N ARG A 780 57.61 31.56 -110.01
CA ARG A 780 57.87 30.35 -110.82
C ARG A 780 56.96 30.23 -112.04
N LYS A 781 55.75 30.78 -112.01
CA LYS A 781 54.79 30.74 -113.11
C LYS A 781 55.33 31.32 -114.42
N PRO A 782 55.92 32.54 -114.48
CA PRO A 782 56.50 33.06 -115.71
C PRO A 782 57.74 32.27 -116.17
N LEU A 783 58.50 31.67 -115.24
CA LEU A 783 59.62 30.79 -115.58
C LEU A 783 59.15 29.49 -116.22
N LEU A 784 58.06 28.91 -115.72
CA LEU A 784 57.41 27.72 -116.28
C LEU A 784 56.84 28.01 -117.67
N GLU A 785 56.09 29.11 -117.83
CA GLU A 785 55.53 29.54 -119.11
C GLU A 785 56.65 29.76 -120.14
N LYS A 786 57.78 30.37 -119.74
CA LYS A 786 58.95 30.52 -120.61
C LYS A 786 59.59 29.18 -120.99
N ALA A 787 59.76 28.26 -120.03
CA ALA A 787 60.31 26.93 -120.29
C ALA A 787 59.39 26.07 -121.17
N GLU A 788 58.06 26.20 -121.04
CA GLU A 788 57.08 25.53 -121.90
C GLU A 788 57.12 26.07 -123.34
N VAL A 789 57.28 27.39 -123.51
CA VAL A 789 57.47 28.02 -124.83
C VAL A 789 58.79 27.58 -125.45
N GLU A 790 59.90 27.57 -124.69
CA GLU A 790 61.20 27.06 -125.16
C GLU A 790 61.10 25.57 -125.52
N SER A 791 60.45 24.75 -124.70
CA SER A 791 60.25 23.32 -124.97
C SER A 791 59.42 23.09 -126.24
N ARG A 792 58.34 23.86 -126.44
CA ARG A 792 57.53 23.79 -127.66
C ARG A 792 58.33 24.23 -128.89
N ALA A 793 59.07 25.33 -128.80
CA ALA A 793 59.92 25.81 -129.88
C ALA A 793 61.02 24.79 -130.25
N LEU A 794 61.62 24.12 -129.26
CA LEU A 794 62.57 23.03 -129.47
C LEU A 794 61.92 21.78 -130.08
N GLN A 795 60.71 21.42 -129.64
CA GLN A 795 59.92 20.33 -130.24
C GLN A 795 59.54 20.62 -131.69
N ASP A 796 59.06 21.83 -131.98
CA ASP A 796 58.69 22.26 -133.33
C ASP A 796 59.92 22.27 -134.25
N ARG A 797 61.06 22.78 -133.78
CA ARG A 797 62.33 22.76 -134.52
C ARG A 797 62.87 21.35 -134.74
N TYR A 798 62.71 20.45 -133.77
CA TYR A 798 63.03 19.02 -133.94
C TYR A 798 62.15 18.36 -135.00
N LEU A 799 60.84 18.68 -135.02
CA LEU A 799 59.90 18.20 -136.04
C LEU A 799 60.18 18.77 -137.43
N GLU A 800 60.61 20.04 -137.51
CA GLU A 800 61.01 20.70 -138.76
C GLU A 800 62.29 20.10 -139.34
N LEU A 801 63.34 19.90 -138.52
CA LEU A 801 64.59 19.25 -138.94
C LEU A 801 64.44 17.78 -139.36
N ARG A 802 63.34 17.13 -138.96
CA ARG A 802 63.04 15.72 -139.29
C ARG A 802 62.32 15.56 -140.64
N LYS A 803 61.62 16.59 -141.12
CA LYS A 803 61.03 16.62 -142.47
C LYS A 803 62.09 16.94 -143.51
#